data_AF-Q5FSI7-F1
#
_entry.id   AF-Q5FSI7-F1
#
_cell.length_a   1.000
_cell.length_b   1.000
_cell.length_c   1.000
_cell.angle_alpha   90.00
_cell.angle_beta   90.00
_cell.angle_gamma   90.00
#
_symmetry.space_group_name_H-M   'P 1'
#
loop_
_entity.id
_entity.type
_entity.pdbx_description
1 polymer ?
#
loop_
_entity_poly.entity_id
_entity_poly.type
_entity_poly.pdbx_seq_one_letter_code
_entity_poly.pdbx_strand_id
1 'polypeptide(L)'
;MRSSYLAYAMSVIVSRALPDVRDGLKPVHRRILYAMRESGFTADKPYRKSARAVGDVMGKYHPHGDSSIYDAMVRMAQHWSMRVKLIDGQGNFGSVDGDSPAAMRYTEARLAKASSFLLDDIERDTVDFQPNYDESENEPKVLPAVFPNLLVNGAAGIAVGMATNIPTHNPGEVIDATLAMIANPAIELDELMQIIPGPDFPTGGIIMGRSGIRRAYETGRGSIPVRARAEIEEIRKDRQAIIITEIPYQVNKATLQEKIADLVRSKEIEGISDIRDESDRSGMRVVIELKRDATPDVVLNQLYRFTQLQTSFSANMLALDDGKPRTMGLKDILEAFLRFREEVILRRARFDLNKARDRGHLLVGLVLAVANIDEVIALIRAAPDAATARESLMAREWDASEVVPLLELIHDEGNVIIDGKVRLTEAQARGILELRLQRLTGLEREKIQGELGEVAQKIGELLAIIESRPRRMEVMREELLAARAEVATPRVTEISDALGDQTDESLIEPGQMVVTITRDGFIKRTPLEVFRSQNRGGRGRTASGRRGDDIIVRSFNAHTHQWVMFFSSGGKAYRMKVWHLPEAAPTAKGRALVNLLPELGTDSITAVLPLPQDEELWEDLHLAFATASGNVRRNRLSDFRNIRASGLIAMKLDEGDSLIGVATCREGQDVFLATKNARCIRFQITDETLRVFAGRGSTGVRGIRLGEGDAVISLCILNHVDASVEERAAYLRMANAKRRAENAALDDSAEDETVSGDEETVEITGDLTQERFEELEQQEEILLTVTDGGFGRRSSAYDYRVSGRGGQGITNMTFSANRRGKEVVGTLPTLDGTDVMLVTDTGRLIRLPVSQVRVMSRQASGVTLFRLNDTETVICVFPVLEDDTEEGDTDEGSEAGAKVIGEAGASEAAPEAPAAGDDAAPDA
;
A
#
# COMPACT_ATOMS: atom_id res chain seq x y z
N MET A 1 26.31 -41.09 12.34
CA MET A 1 25.19 -40.16 12.05
C MET A 1 25.53 -38.72 12.41
N ARG A 2 25.77 -38.34 13.68
CA ARG A 2 26.09 -36.95 14.08
C ARG A 2 27.31 -36.35 13.38
N SER A 3 28.41 -37.11 13.27
CA SER A 3 29.63 -36.67 12.57
C SER A 3 29.38 -36.42 11.07
N SER A 4 28.72 -37.37 10.39
CA SER A 4 28.36 -37.24 8.96
C SER A 4 27.43 -36.05 8.69
N TYR A 5 26.45 -35.82 9.57
CA TYR A 5 25.55 -34.68 9.48
C TYR A 5 26.30 -33.35 9.67
N LEU A 6 27.20 -33.25 10.65
CA LEU A 6 28.00 -32.05 10.88
C LEU A 6 28.94 -31.75 9.69
N ALA A 7 29.59 -32.76 9.12
CA ALA A 7 30.45 -32.60 7.96
C ALA A 7 29.65 -32.12 6.72
N TYR A 8 28.48 -32.71 6.47
CA TYR A 8 27.60 -32.28 5.39
C TYR A 8 27.07 -30.86 5.62
N ALA A 9 26.60 -30.55 6.83
CA ALA A 9 26.09 -29.23 7.18
C ALA A 9 27.17 -28.15 7.00
N MET A 10 28.39 -28.39 7.49
CA MET A 10 29.50 -27.45 7.35
C MET A 10 29.87 -27.22 5.88
N SER A 11 29.94 -28.29 5.09
CA SER A 11 30.20 -28.21 3.64
C SER A 11 29.13 -27.38 2.91
N VAL A 12 27.85 -27.58 3.23
CA VAL A 12 26.76 -26.80 2.61
C VAL A 12 26.80 -25.32 3.02
N ILE A 13 27.10 -25.03 4.28
CA ILE A 13 27.18 -23.65 4.80
C ILE A 13 28.33 -22.89 4.14
N VAL A 14 29.54 -23.45 4.15
CA VAL A 14 30.77 -22.76 3.73
C VAL A 14 30.97 -22.82 2.21
N SER A 15 30.67 -23.96 1.58
CA SER A 15 31.10 -24.24 0.21
C SER A 15 29.95 -24.28 -0.81
N ARG A 16 28.72 -23.90 -0.44
CA ARG A 16 27.57 -23.91 -1.36
C ARG A 16 26.63 -22.72 -1.22
N ALA A 17 26.11 -22.48 -0.02
CA ALA A 17 24.91 -21.66 0.14
C ALA A 17 25.18 -20.16 0.39
N LEU A 18 26.14 -19.83 1.26
CA LEU A 18 26.43 -18.46 1.67
C LEU A 18 27.50 -17.82 0.78
N PRO A 19 27.35 -16.54 0.40
CA PRO A 19 28.41 -15.78 -0.26
C PRO A 19 29.50 -15.38 0.75
N ASP A 20 30.70 -15.07 0.23
CA ASP A 20 31.77 -14.44 1.01
C ASP A 20 31.60 -12.92 0.99
N VAL A 21 31.85 -12.24 2.11
CA VAL A 21 31.67 -10.78 2.22
C VAL A 21 32.64 -10.00 1.34
N ARG A 22 33.81 -10.59 1.04
CA ARG A 22 34.91 -9.93 0.33
C ARG A 22 34.63 -9.71 -1.15
N ASP A 23 33.97 -10.67 -1.80
CA ASP A 23 33.63 -10.59 -3.24
C ASP A 23 32.12 -10.68 -3.53
N GLY A 24 31.31 -11.04 -2.54
CA GLY A 24 29.87 -11.19 -2.67
C GLY A 24 29.43 -12.38 -3.52
N LEU A 25 30.30 -13.37 -3.75
CA LEU A 25 30.02 -14.48 -4.65
C LEU A 25 29.91 -15.81 -3.91
N LYS A 26 28.99 -16.65 -4.41
CA LYS A 26 28.95 -18.07 -4.06
C LYS A 26 30.05 -18.82 -4.81
N PRO A 27 30.49 -19.99 -4.32
CA PRO A 27 31.52 -20.79 -4.99
C PRO A 27 31.21 -21.11 -6.47
N VAL A 28 29.94 -21.42 -6.81
CA VAL A 28 29.55 -21.68 -8.20
C VAL A 28 29.74 -20.44 -9.09
N HIS A 29 29.37 -19.24 -8.62
CA HIS A 29 29.57 -18.01 -9.39
C HIS A 29 31.06 -17.73 -9.60
N ARG A 30 31.86 -17.89 -8.54
CA ARG A 30 33.33 -17.68 -8.58
C ARG A 30 33.99 -18.60 -9.61
N ARG A 31 33.64 -19.88 -9.60
CA ARG A 31 34.15 -20.89 -10.55
C ARG A 31 33.76 -20.58 -11.98
N ILE A 32 32.51 -20.16 -12.23
CA ILE A 32 32.05 -19.75 -13.56
C ILE A 32 32.90 -18.58 -14.08
N LEU A 33 33.01 -17.50 -13.30
CA LEU A 33 33.75 -16.31 -13.72
C LEU A 33 35.25 -16.60 -13.94
N TYR A 34 35.86 -17.38 -13.03
CA TYR A 34 37.26 -17.76 -13.13
C TYR A 34 37.55 -18.64 -14.36
N ALA A 35 36.79 -19.73 -14.56
CA ALA A 35 36.96 -20.62 -15.70
C ALA A 35 36.69 -19.89 -17.04
N MET A 36 35.68 -19.01 -17.09
CA MET A 36 35.41 -18.20 -18.27
C MET A 36 36.60 -17.28 -18.61
N ARG A 37 37.24 -16.68 -17.60
CA ARG A 37 38.45 -15.88 -17.83
C ARG A 37 39.61 -16.73 -18.34
N GLU A 38 39.89 -17.84 -17.67
CA GLU A 38 40.99 -18.75 -18.01
C GLU A 38 40.84 -19.25 -19.46
N SER A 39 39.63 -19.65 -19.85
CA SER A 39 39.30 -20.06 -21.22
C SER A 39 39.19 -18.90 -22.21
N GLY A 40 39.40 -17.65 -21.78
CA GLY A 40 39.45 -16.47 -22.62
C GLY A 40 38.10 -16.00 -23.16
N PHE A 41 37.04 -16.04 -22.35
CA PHE A 41 35.72 -15.45 -22.61
C PHE A 41 35.66 -13.97 -22.17
N THR A 42 36.76 -13.24 -22.29
CA THR A 42 36.86 -11.84 -21.85
C THR A 42 35.95 -10.92 -22.69
N ALA A 43 35.56 -9.78 -22.12
CA ALA A 43 34.54 -8.89 -22.71
C ALA A 43 34.93 -8.31 -24.08
N ASP A 44 36.23 -8.21 -24.38
CA ASP A 44 36.80 -7.75 -25.64
C ASP A 44 36.72 -8.80 -26.76
N LYS A 45 36.41 -10.05 -26.44
CA LYS A 45 36.35 -11.16 -27.40
C LYS A 45 34.93 -11.42 -27.90
N PRO A 46 34.79 -12.12 -29.05
CA PRO A 46 33.49 -12.55 -29.56
C PRO A 46 32.77 -13.49 -28.59
N TYR A 47 31.44 -13.51 -28.67
CA TYR A 47 30.63 -14.47 -27.95
C TYR A 47 31.00 -15.92 -28.32
N ARG A 48 30.85 -16.82 -27.35
CA ARG A 48 31.15 -18.25 -27.51
C ARG A 48 30.01 -19.07 -26.91
N LYS A 49 29.85 -20.31 -27.38
CA LYS A 49 28.79 -21.21 -26.91
C LYS A 49 28.85 -21.42 -25.40
N SER A 50 27.70 -21.21 -24.75
CA SER A 50 27.50 -21.44 -23.31
C SER A 50 27.91 -22.85 -22.88
N ALA A 51 27.64 -23.86 -23.71
CA ALA A 51 28.03 -25.26 -23.46
C ALA A 51 29.53 -25.44 -23.20
N ARG A 52 30.40 -24.65 -23.83
CA ARG A 52 31.85 -24.72 -23.59
C ARG A 52 32.23 -24.18 -22.22
N ALA A 53 31.69 -23.02 -21.83
CA ALA A 53 31.91 -22.46 -20.50
C ALA A 53 31.41 -23.41 -19.40
N VAL A 54 30.21 -23.98 -19.56
CA VAL A 54 29.65 -24.96 -18.62
C VAL A 54 30.51 -26.22 -18.55
N GLY A 55 30.97 -26.74 -19.70
CA GLY A 55 31.85 -27.90 -19.76
C GLY A 55 33.19 -27.68 -19.06
N ASP A 56 33.83 -26.52 -19.28
CA ASP A 56 35.11 -26.17 -18.65
C ASP A 56 34.96 -26.05 -17.13
N VAL A 57 33.89 -25.37 -16.66
CA VAL A 57 33.60 -25.24 -15.22
C VAL A 57 33.36 -26.60 -14.59
N MET A 58 32.55 -27.44 -15.24
CA MET A 58 32.19 -28.76 -14.72
C MET A 58 33.40 -29.70 -14.67
N GLY A 59 34.21 -29.70 -15.72
CA GLY A 59 35.37 -30.58 -15.87
C GLY A 59 36.54 -30.23 -14.93
N LYS A 60 36.71 -28.95 -14.58
CA LYS A 60 37.85 -28.50 -13.75
C LYS A 60 37.50 -28.19 -12.30
N TYR A 61 36.37 -27.54 -12.04
CA TYR A 61 36.14 -26.87 -10.75
C TYR A 61 34.84 -27.27 -10.04
N HIS A 62 33.77 -27.58 -10.78
CA HIS A 62 32.44 -27.80 -10.21
C HIS A 62 31.87 -29.16 -10.63
N PRO A 63 32.17 -30.26 -9.90
CA PRO A 63 31.75 -31.62 -10.25
C PRO A 63 30.28 -31.89 -9.89
N HIS A 64 29.42 -30.89 -10.03
CA HIS A 64 27.98 -30.97 -9.81
C HIS A 64 27.30 -30.58 -11.12
N GLY A 65 26.20 -31.29 -11.45
CA GLY A 65 25.64 -31.35 -12.80
C GLY A 65 25.56 -30.02 -13.57
N ASP A 66 25.70 -30.14 -14.89
CA ASP A 66 25.70 -29.06 -15.88
C ASP A 66 24.54 -28.08 -15.74
N SER A 67 23.34 -28.56 -15.43
CA SER A 67 22.13 -27.73 -15.25
C SER A 67 22.34 -26.65 -14.19
N SER A 68 22.88 -27.00 -13.03
CA SER A 68 23.09 -26.04 -11.92
C SER A 68 24.09 -24.94 -12.26
N ILE A 69 25.11 -25.27 -13.06
CA ILE A 69 26.11 -24.32 -13.55
C ILE A 69 25.47 -23.40 -14.60
N TYR A 70 24.73 -23.99 -15.53
CA TYR A 70 24.04 -23.25 -16.59
C TYR A 70 23.00 -22.27 -16.02
N ASP A 71 22.18 -22.69 -15.07
CA ASP A 71 21.17 -21.84 -14.43
C ASP A 71 21.81 -20.68 -13.67
N ALA A 72 22.91 -20.94 -12.95
CA ALA A 72 23.68 -19.90 -12.27
C ALA A 72 24.30 -18.91 -13.27
N MET A 73 24.82 -19.41 -14.39
CA MET A 73 25.38 -18.58 -15.48
C MET A 73 24.30 -17.72 -16.14
N VAL A 74 23.14 -18.31 -16.43
CA VAL A 74 21.98 -17.61 -17.02
C VAL A 74 21.51 -16.50 -16.09
N ARG A 75 21.38 -16.77 -14.79
CA ARG A 75 21.00 -15.77 -13.80
C ARG A 75 21.93 -14.56 -13.80
N MET A 76 23.23 -14.77 -14.00
CA MET A 76 24.23 -13.69 -14.09
C MET A 76 24.16 -12.85 -15.38
N ALA A 77 23.39 -13.31 -16.38
CA ALA A 77 23.16 -12.62 -17.64
C ALA A 77 21.78 -11.92 -17.72
N GLN A 78 20.88 -12.19 -16.78
CA GLN A 78 19.52 -11.63 -16.74
C GLN A 78 19.49 -10.26 -16.06
N HIS A 79 19.02 -9.23 -16.77
CA HIS A 79 19.01 -7.84 -16.25
C HIS A 79 17.96 -7.61 -15.15
N TRP A 80 16.90 -8.41 -15.09
CA TRP A 80 15.92 -8.37 -13.99
C TRP A 80 16.35 -9.16 -12.75
N SER A 81 17.45 -9.93 -12.84
CA SER A 81 17.95 -10.76 -11.74
C SER A 81 19.13 -10.13 -11.00
N MET A 82 19.97 -9.36 -11.71
CA MET A 82 21.13 -8.69 -11.15
C MET A 82 21.10 -7.21 -11.51
N ARG A 83 21.45 -6.36 -10.53
CA ARG A 83 21.54 -4.92 -10.73
C ARG A 83 22.69 -4.53 -11.66
N VAL A 84 23.78 -5.31 -11.63
CA VAL A 84 24.93 -5.24 -12.53
C VAL A 84 25.23 -6.65 -13.05
N LYS A 85 24.98 -6.89 -14.35
CA LYS A 85 25.26 -8.18 -14.98
C LYS A 85 26.75 -8.51 -14.95
N LEU A 86 27.07 -9.75 -14.61
CA LEU A 86 28.45 -10.27 -14.64
C LEU A 86 28.73 -11.07 -15.92
N ILE A 87 27.68 -11.49 -16.62
CA ILE A 87 27.76 -12.19 -17.89
C ILE A 87 26.98 -11.42 -18.95
N ASP A 88 27.60 -11.28 -20.11
CA ASP A 88 26.98 -10.72 -21.30
C ASP A 88 26.57 -11.89 -22.20
N GLY A 89 25.26 -12.10 -22.32
CA GLY A 89 24.67 -13.23 -23.03
C GLY A 89 23.98 -12.80 -24.32
N GLN A 90 24.06 -13.65 -25.35
CA GLN A 90 23.35 -13.52 -26.61
C GLN A 90 22.47 -14.76 -26.86
N GLY A 91 21.19 -14.53 -27.14
CA GLY A 91 20.17 -15.57 -27.32
C GLY A 91 19.04 -15.47 -26.29
N ASN A 92 18.21 -16.51 -26.20
CA ASN A 92 17.13 -16.56 -25.21
C ASN A 92 17.65 -17.03 -23.84
N PHE A 93 17.79 -16.09 -22.92
CA PHE A 93 18.20 -16.31 -21.52
C PHE A 93 17.00 -16.34 -20.55
N GLY A 94 15.80 -16.59 -21.05
CA GLY A 94 14.55 -16.58 -20.28
C GLY A 94 13.89 -15.21 -20.28
N SER A 95 12.82 -15.08 -19.50
CA SER A 95 12.03 -13.86 -19.36
C SER A 95 11.61 -13.62 -17.89
N VAL A 96 11.09 -12.44 -17.60
CA VAL A 96 10.46 -12.12 -16.30
C VAL A 96 9.18 -12.95 -16.07
N ASP A 97 8.63 -13.50 -17.16
CA ASP A 97 7.39 -14.29 -17.15
C ASP A 97 7.61 -15.72 -16.63
N GLY A 98 8.87 -16.10 -16.40
CA GLY A 98 9.26 -17.42 -15.90
C GLY A 98 9.63 -18.40 -16.99
N ASP A 99 9.70 -17.95 -18.25
CA ASP A 99 10.18 -18.80 -19.32
C ASP A 99 11.62 -19.22 -19.03
N SER A 100 11.85 -20.53 -19.13
CA SER A 100 13.18 -21.09 -18.99
C SER A 100 14.09 -20.61 -20.13
N PRO A 101 15.40 -20.46 -19.88
CA PRO A 101 16.35 -20.15 -20.94
C PRO A 101 16.36 -21.24 -22.01
N ALA A 102 16.72 -20.88 -23.24
CA ALA A 102 17.00 -21.88 -24.26
C ALA A 102 18.19 -22.76 -23.82
N ALA A 103 18.30 -23.96 -24.39
CA ALA A 103 19.40 -24.87 -24.06
C ALA A 103 20.78 -24.25 -24.37
N MET A 104 21.79 -24.60 -23.57
CA MET A 104 23.18 -24.08 -23.65
C MET A 104 23.91 -24.27 -24.99
N ARG A 105 23.34 -25.08 -25.90
CA ARG A 105 23.81 -25.23 -27.29
C ARG A 105 23.41 -24.07 -28.21
N TYR A 106 22.37 -23.34 -27.85
CA TYR A 106 21.85 -22.21 -28.62
C TYR A 106 22.35 -20.87 -28.08
N THR A 107 22.47 -20.75 -26.76
CA THR A 107 22.94 -19.52 -26.12
C THR A 107 24.45 -19.36 -26.25
N GLU A 108 24.87 -18.11 -26.35
CA GLU A 108 26.27 -17.71 -26.33
C GLU A 108 26.51 -16.70 -25.22
N ALA A 109 27.70 -16.72 -24.63
CA ALA A 109 28.04 -15.90 -23.50
C ALA A 109 29.50 -15.45 -23.58
N ARG A 110 29.79 -14.34 -22.89
CA ARG A 110 31.11 -13.87 -22.51
C ARG A 110 31.02 -13.13 -21.17
N LEU A 111 32.14 -12.82 -20.56
CA LEU A 111 32.17 -11.97 -19.38
C LEU A 111 31.66 -10.57 -19.72
N ALA A 112 30.81 -10.00 -18.85
CA ALA A 112 30.47 -8.58 -18.94
C ALA A 112 31.69 -7.73 -18.55
N LYS A 113 31.75 -6.49 -19.03
CA LYS A 113 32.84 -5.55 -18.69
C LYS A 113 33.01 -5.36 -17.18
N ALA A 114 31.91 -5.32 -16.44
CA ALA A 114 31.92 -5.24 -14.98
C ALA A 114 32.69 -6.38 -14.30
N SER A 115 32.75 -7.57 -14.91
CA SER A 115 33.45 -8.72 -14.34
C SER A 115 34.97 -8.58 -14.36
N SER A 116 35.53 -7.74 -15.23
CA SER A 116 36.97 -7.42 -15.20
C SER A 116 37.36 -6.82 -13.85
N PHE A 117 36.54 -5.93 -13.29
CA PHE A 117 36.76 -5.36 -11.95
C PHE A 117 36.61 -6.37 -10.80
N LEU A 118 36.14 -7.59 -11.06
CA LEU A 118 36.15 -8.67 -10.08
C LEU A 118 37.36 -9.58 -10.25
N LEU A 119 37.88 -9.71 -11.46
CA LEU A 119 38.86 -10.72 -11.81
C LEU A 119 40.27 -10.16 -11.96
N ASP A 120 40.44 -8.94 -12.48
CA ASP A 120 41.75 -8.39 -12.86
C ASP A 120 42.79 -8.51 -11.73
N ASP A 121 44.05 -8.67 -12.13
CA ASP A 121 45.20 -8.92 -11.24
C ASP A 121 45.22 -10.24 -10.45
N ILE A 122 44.29 -11.19 -10.67
CA ILE A 122 44.32 -12.50 -9.97
C ILE A 122 45.66 -13.26 -10.08
N GLU A 123 46.39 -13.08 -11.19
CA GLU A 123 47.69 -13.72 -11.46
C GLU A 123 48.86 -13.07 -10.71
N ARG A 124 48.62 -11.97 -9.98
CA ARG A 124 49.62 -11.20 -9.24
C ARG A 124 49.61 -11.51 -7.75
N ASP A 125 49.33 -12.77 -7.39
CA ASP A 125 49.29 -13.26 -6.00
C ASP A 125 48.36 -12.44 -5.08
N THR A 126 47.28 -11.89 -5.63
CA THR A 126 46.38 -10.99 -4.91
C THR A 126 45.44 -11.70 -3.94
N VAL A 127 45.21 -12.99 -4.16
CA VAL A 127 44.27 -13.82 -3.40
C VAL A 127 44.83 -15.23 -3.23
N ASP A 128 44.40 -15.93 -2.19
CA ASP A 128 44.80 -17.31 -1.97
C ASP A 128 44.10 -18.26 -2.94
N PHE A 129 44.87 -19.23 -3.43
CA PHE A 129 44.38 -20.37 -4.19
C PHE A 129 44.25 -21.61 -3.30
N GLN A 130 43.36 -22.52 -3.69
CA GLN A 130 43.22 -23.83 -3.09
C GLN A 130 43.16 -24.89 -4.19
N PRO A 131 43.59 -26.14 -3.92
CA PRO A 131 43.38 -27.23 -4.84
C PRO A 131 41.89 -27.41 -5.16
N ASN A 132 41.58 -27.80 -6.39
CA ASN A 132 40.25 -28.24 -6.77
C ASN A 132 39.91 -29.61 -6.13
N TYR A 133 38.77 -30.19 -6.48
CA TYR A 133 38.25 -31.40 -5.82
C TYR A 133 39.09 -32.67 -6.05
N ASP A 134 39.91 -32.72 -7.11
CA ASP A 134 40.80 -33.85 -7.43
C ASP A 134 42.29 -33.48 -7.37
N GLU A 135 42.60 -32.30 -6.83
CA GLU A 135 43.95 -31.74 -6.65
C GLU A 135 44.78 -31.61 -7.95
N SER A 136 44.15 -31.67 -9.12
CA SER A 136 44.82 -31.51 -10.42
C SER A 136 44.94 -30.06 -10.88
N GLU A 137 44.06 -29.19 -10.38
CA GLU A 137 43.99 -27.76 -10.72
C GLU A 137 43.91 -26.91 -9.45
N ASN A 138 44.12 -25.60 -9.57
CA ASN A 138 43.94 -24.64 -8.48
C ASN A 138 42.77 -23.68 -8.77
N GLU A 139 42.00 -23.36 -7.74
CA GLU A 139 40.91 -22.38 -7.80
C GLU A 139 41.09 -21.27 -6.74
N PRO A 140 40.67 -20.02 -7.03
CA PRO A 140 40.76 -18.93 -6.07
C PRO A 140 39.70 -19.07 -4.96
N LYS A 141 40.10 -18.83 -3.70
CA LYS A 141 39.16 -18.82 -2.57
C LYS A 141 38.17 -17.66 -2.64
N VAL A 142 38.66 -16.49 -3.04
CA VAL A 142 37.91 -15.25 -3.28
C VAL A 142 38.45 -14.57 -4.53
N LEU A 143 37.67 -13.69 -5.15
CA LEU A 143 38.15 -12.87 -6.26
C LEU A 143 38.68 -11.50 -5.78
N PRO A 144 39.68 -10.91 -6.45
CA PRO A 144 40.26 -9.60 -6.09
C PRO A 144 39.33 -8.42 -6.45
N ALA A 145 38.10 -8.46 -5.94
CA ALA A 145 37.05 -7.50 -6.25
C ALA A 145 37.47 -6.04 -5.99
N VAL A 146 37.19 -5.16 -6.96
CA VAL A 146 37.46 -3.71 -6.89
C VAL A 146 36.28 -2.95 -6.30
N PHE A 147 35.05 -3.45 -6.44
CA PHE A 147 33.84 -2.85 -5.87
C PHE A 147 33.06 -3.85 -5.00
N PRO A 148 32.27 -3.38 -4.01
CA PRO A 148 31.55 -4.23 -3.06
C PRO A 148 30.31 -4.92 -3.68
N ASN A 149 30.56 -5.94 -4.50
CA ASN A 149 29.54 -6.65 -5.27
C ASN A 149 28.44 -7.31 -4.42
N LEU A 150 28.73 -7.67 -3.16
CA LEU A 150 27.73 -8.23 -2.23
C LEU A 150 26.51 -7.30 -2.07
N LEU A 151 26.75 -5.99 -1.93
CA LEU A 151 25.68 -5.00 -1.77
C LEU A 151 25.07 -4.63 -3.11
N VAL A 152 25.90 -4.46 -4.15
CA VAL A 152 25.43 -4.08 -5.50
C VAL A 152 24.44 -5.11 -6.04
N ASN A 153 24.83 -6.38 -6.06
CA ASN A 153 24.03 -7.44 -6.67
C ASN A 153 23.21 -8.27 -5.68
N GLY A 154 23.42 -8.07 -4.38
CA GLY A 154 22.75 -8.85 -3.36
C GLY A 154 23.13 -10.33 -3.39
N ALA A 155 22.46 -11.11 -2.55
CA ALA A 155 22.62 -12.56 -2.52
C ALA A 155 21.42 -13.22 -1.85
N ALA A 156 20.97 -14.34 -2.40
CA ALA A 156 19.93 -15.16 -1.77
C ALA A 156 20.40 -16.61 -1.69
N GLY A 157 20.17 -17.30 -0.57
CA GLY A 157 20.59 -18.67 -0.40
C GLY A 157 20.07 -19.30 0.90
N ILE A 158 19.80 -20.61 0.85
CA ILE A 158 19.36 -21.40 2.00
C ILE A 158 20.45 -22.42 2.31
N ALA A 159 20.94 -22.40 3.54
CA ALA A 159 21.94 -23.31 4.07
C ALA A 159 21.31 -24.25 5.12
N VAL A 160 22.10 -25.13 5.71
CA VAL A 160 21.63 -25.98 6.82
C VAL A 160 21.49 -25.14 8.08
N GLY A 161 20.24 -24.86 8.48
CA GLY A 161 19.91 -24.09 9.70
C GLY A 161 20.08 -22.57 9.57
N MET A 162 20.40 -22.05 8.39
CA MET A 162 20.59 -20.62 8.13
C MET A 162 20.07 -20.25 6.74
N ALA A 163 19.76 -18.97 6.53
CA ALA A 163 19.43 -18.42 5.22
C ALA A 163 20.05 -17.04 5.08
N THR A 164 20.27 -16.62 3.84
CA THR A 164 20.71 -15.26 3.49
C THR A 164 19.78 -14.70 2.43
N ASN A 165 19.44 -13.42 2.56
CA ASN A 165 18.67 -12.66 1.60
C ASN A 165 19.06 -11.18 1.69
N ILE A 166 20.05 -10.79 0.88
CA ILE A 166 20.62 -9.45 0.82
C ILE A 166 20.01 -8.74 -0.40
N PRO A 167 19.39 -7.56 -0.22
CA PRO A 167 18.82 -6.80 -1.33
C PRO A 167 19.92 -6.22 -2.22
N THR A 168 19.59 -5.93 -3.48
CA THR A 168 20.45 -5.18 -4.39
C THR A 168 20.45 -3.70 -4.05
N HIS A 169 21.51 -3.00 -4.45
CA HIS A 169 21.69 -1.57 -4.21
C HIS A 169 22.23 -0.88 -5.45
N ASN A 170 22.08 0.43 -5.50
CA ASN A 170 22.59 1.21 -6.62
C ASN A 170 24.12 1.16 -6.64
N PRO A 171 24.76 0.76 -7.76
CA PRO A 171 26.22 0.61 -7.82
C PRO A 171 26.97 1.93 -7.61
N GLY A 172 26.42 3.05 -8.07
CA GLY A 172 27.02 4.37 -7.89
C GLY A 172 27.01 4.78 -6.41
N GLU A 173 25.86 4.69 -5.77
CA GLU A 173 25.69 5.04 -4.35
C GLU A 173 26.56 4.18 -3.43
N VAL A 174 26.67 2.87 -3.69
CA VAL A 174 27.52 1.99 -2.87
C VAL A 174 28.99 2.34 -3.01
N ILE A 175 29.46 2.66 -4.22
CA ILE A 175 30.84 3.10 -4.43
C ILE A 175 31.06 4.47 -3.79
N ASP A 176 30.11 5.40 -3.90
CA ASP A 176 30.18 6.72 -3.28
C ASP A 176 30.24 6.62 -1.74
N ALA A 177 29.47 5.71 -1.14
CA ALA A 177 29.54 5.43 0.30
C ALA A 177 30.88 4.81 0.70
N THR A 178 31.43 3.92 -0.14
CA THR A 178 32.77 3.33 0.08
C THR A 178 33.85 4.43 0.03
N LEU A 179 33.75 5.35 -0.93
CA LEU A 179 34.64 6.51 -1.06
C LEU A 179 34.49 7.47 0.14
N ALA A 180 33.27 7.67 0.64
CA ALA A 180 33.02 8.47 1.83
C ALA A 180 33.65 7.86 3.09
N MET A 181 33.60 6.53 3.25
CA MET A 181 34.28 5.82 4.34
C MET A 181 35.81 5.92 4.25
N ILE A 182 36.38 5.95 3.04
CA ILE A 182 37.81 6.19 2.86
C ILE A 182 38.19 7.61 3.32
N ALA A 183 37.37 8.60 2.98
CA ALA A 183 37.59 9.99 3.37
C ALA A 183 37.35 10.25 4.86
N ASN A 184 36.33 9.61 5.44
CA ASN A 184 35.98 9.68 6.85
C ASN A 184 35.72 8.26 7.41
N PRO A 185 36.74 7.61 8.01
CA PRO A 185 36.57 6.28 8.61
C PRO A 185 35.60 6.24 9.80
N ALA A 186 35.29 7.40 10.41
CA ALA A 186 34.35 7.52 11.52
C ALA A 186 32.92 7.86 11.07
N ILE A 187 32.62 7.82 9.76
CA ILE A 187 31.29 8.12 9.23
C ILE A 187 30.22 7.25 9.91
N GLU A 188 29.13 7.88 10.33
CA GLU A 188 28.05 7.22 11.03
C GLU A 188 27.02 6.63 10.05
N LEU A 189 26.21 5.68 10.54
CA LEU A 189 25.21 5.01 9.70
C LEU A 189 24.22 6.00 9.08
N ASP A 190 23.78 7.02 9.82
CA ASP A 190 22.81 8.00 9.33
C ASP A 190 23.40 8.85 8.18
N GLU A 191 24.71 9.11 8.17
CA GLU A 191 25.41 9.78 7.06
C GLU A 191 25.55 8.85 5.85
N LEU A 192 25.87 7.56 6.07
CA LEU A 192 25.88 6.56 5.00
C LEU A 192 24.51 6.42 4.34
N MET A 193 23.43 6.51 5.12
CA MET A 193 22.05 6.44 4.61
C MET A 193 21.64 7.68 3.80
N GLN A 194 22.36 8.80 3.90
CA GLN A 194 22.16 9.94 2.99
C GLN A 194 22.73 9.65 1.59
N ILE A 195 23.78 8.81 1.52
CA ILE A 195 24.42 8.40 0.26
C ILE A 195 23.72 7.17 -0.33
N ILE A 196 23.32 6.21 0.51
CA ILE A 196 22.54 5.02 0.14
C ILE A 196 21.17 5.13 0.83
N PRO A 197 20.18 5.77 0.18
CA PRO A 197 18.84 5.96 0.77
C PRO A 197 18.12 4.63 1.06
N GLY A 198 18.45 3.58 0.33
CA GLY A 198 17.84 2.25 0.45
C GLY A 198 18.23 1.30 -0.67
N PRO A 199 17.65 0.09 -0.70
CA PRO A 199 17.80 -0.84 -1.82
C PRO A 199 17.43 -0.23 -3.17
N ASP A 200 17.99 -0.80 -4.24
CA ASP A 200 17.66 -0.47 -5.63
C ASP A 200 17.48 -1.80 -6.36
N PHE A 201 16.23 -2.15 -6.69
CA PHE A 201 15.87 -3.41 -7.32
C PHE A 201 15.91 -3.30 -8.84
N PRO A 202 16.38 -4.33 -9.57
CA PRO A 202 16.49 -4.28 -11.03
C PRO A 202 15.13 -4.19 -11.75
N THR A 203 14.02 -4.56 -11.09
CA THR A 203 12.66 -4.44 -11.63
C THR A 203 11.96 -3.13 -11.25
N GLY A 204 12.63 -2.23 -10.50
CA GLY A 204 12.04 -0.98 -10.02
C GLY A 204 11.14 -1.17 -8.81
N GLY A 205 9.92 -0.64 -8.90
CA GLY A 205 8.93 -0.60 -7.84
C GLY A 205 9.10 0.59 -6.89
N ILE A 206 8.18 0.65 -5.93
CA ILE A 206 8.09 1.70 -4.92
C ILE A 206 8.29 1.06 -3.55
N ILE A 207 9.37 1.41 -2.85
CA ILE A 207 9.56 1.02 -1.46
C ILE A 207 8.69 1.90 -0.57
N MET A 208 7.91 1.27 0.30
CA MET A 208 6.99 1.96 1.20
C MET A 208 7.60 2.09 2.61
N GLY A 209 8.00 3.30 2.98
CA GLY A 209 8.60 3.64 4.27
C GLY A 209 10.07 3.23 4.42
N ARG A 210 10.75 3.86 5.41
CA ARG A 210 12.20 3.70 5.64
C ARG A 210 12.58 2.89 6.87
N SER A 211 11.63 2.60 7.76
CA SER A 211 11.91 1.91 9.03
C SER A 211 12.51 0.52 8.82
N GLY A 212 11.98 -0.21 7.84
CA GLY A 212 12.50 -1.52 7.42
C GLY A 212 13.93 -1.48 6.89
N ILE A 213 14.24 -0.46 6.09
CA ILE A 213 15.58 -0.21 5.53
C ILE A 213 16.57 0.07 6.65
N ARG A 214 16.25 1.02 7.54
CA ARG A 214 17.12 1.40 8.66
C ARG A 214 17.46 0.20 9.54
N ARG A 215 16.45 -0.60 9.90
CA ARG A 215 16.64 -1.81 10.70
C ARG A 215 17.54 -2.83 10.00
N ALA A 216 17.37 -3.02 8.68
CA ALA A 216 18.22 -3.90 7.89
C ALA A 216 19.68 -3.42 7.87
N TYR A 217 19.92 -2.12 7.71
CA TYR A 217 21.27 -1.57 7.68
C TYR A 217 21.96 -1.54 9.04
N GLU A 218 21.21 -1.36 10.12
CA GLU A 218 21.75 -1.35 11.49
C GLU A 218 22.02 -2.76 12.01
N THR A 219 21.11 -3.71 11.77
CA THR A 219 21.15 -5.04 12.42
C THR A 219 21.43 -6.20 11.47
N GLY A 220 21.44 -5.94 10.16
CA GLY A 220 21.44 -6.96 9.11
C GLY A 220 20.09 -7.63 8.88
N ARG A 221 19.00 -7.22 9.57
CA ARG A 221 17.66 -7.80 9.41
C ARG A 221 16.56 -6.75 9.31
N GLY A 222 15.67 -6.90 8.34
CA GLY A 222 14.54 -5.97 8.17
C GLY A 222 13.50 -6.49 7.19
N SER A 223 12.31 -5.89 7.24
CA SER A 223 11.24 -6.16 6.27
C SER A 223 11.01 -4.88 5.49
N ILE A 224 11.16 -4.93 4.17
CA ILE A 224 11.12 -3.76 3.29
C ILE A 224 9.91 -3.94 2.35
N PRO A 225 8.78 -3.27 2.60
CA PRO A 225 7.62 -3.37 1.72
C PRO A 225 7.92 -2.74 0.37
N VAL A 226 7.61 -3.46 -0.71
CA VAL A 226 7.78 -3.03 -2.10
C VAL A 226 6.44 -3.18 -2.81
N ARG A 227 6.02 -2.10 -3.45
CA ARG A 227 4.79 -1.99 -4.24
C ARG A 227 5.13 -1.85 -5.73
N ALA A 228 4.30 -2.42 -6.59
CA ALA A 228 4.34 -2.23 -8.02
C ALA A 228 4.08 -0.77 -8.41
N ARG A 229 4.61 -0.33 -9.54
CA ARG A 229 4.23 0.95 -10.13
C ARG A 229 3.01 0.72 -11.02
N ALA A 230 1.93 1.44 -10.74
CA ALA A 230 0.72 1.39 -11.52
C ALA A 230 0.13 2.78 -11.75
N GLU A 231 -0.48 2.98 -12.91
CA GLU A 231 -1.14 4.20 -13.34
C GLU A 231 -2.55 3.90 -13.85
N ILE A 232 -3.46 4.87 -13.76
CA ILE A 232 -4.83 4.74 -14.26
C ILE A 232 -4.91 5.46 -15.61
N GLU A 233 -5.29 4.73 -16.66
CA GLU A 233 -5.45 5.25 -18.01
C GLU A 233 -6.90 5.06 -18.51
N GLU A 234 -7.42 6.02 -19.28
CA GLU A 234 -8.64 5.83 -20.04
C GLU A 234 -8.30 5.23 -21.41
N ILE A 235 -8.60 3.94 -21.61
CA ILE A 235 -8.21 3.21 -22.82
C ILE A 235 -9.24 3.37 -23.96
N ARG A 236 -10.51 3.61 -23.63
CA ARG A 236 -11.62 3.86 -24.55
C ARG A 236 -12.65 4.73 -23.83
N LYS A 237 -13.53 5.39 -24.59
CA LYS A 237 -14.62 6.21 -24.04
C LYS A 237 -15.40 5.42 -22.97
N ASP A 238 -15.44 5.95 -21.76
CA ASP A 238 -16.11 5.38 -20.58
C ASP A 238 -15.54 4.02 -20.12
N ARG A 239 -14.26 3.74 -20.38
CA ARG A 239 -13.53 2.53 -19.93
C ARG A 239 -12.14 2.89 -19.45
N GLN A 240 -11.93 2.71 -18.14
CA GLN A 240 -10.64 2.89 -17.48
C GLN A 240 -9.90 1.55 -17.36
N ALA A 241 -8.57 1.62 -17.27
CA ALA A 241 -7.70 0.48 -17.02
C ALA A 241 -6.60 0.86 -16.04
N ILE A 242 -6.16 -0.12 -15.26
CA ILE A 242 -4.96 -0.03 -14.42
C ILE A 242 -3.80 -0.59 -15.24
N ILE A 243 -2.77 0.22 -15.43
CA ILE A 243 -1.55 -0.13 -16.16
C ILE A 243 -0.43 -0.35 -15.17
N ILE A 244 0.11 -1.56 -15.12
CA ILE A 244 1.25 -1.90 -14.27
C ILE A 244 2.50 -1.89 -15.13
N THR A 245 3.44 -1.02 -14.79
CA THR A 245 4.69 -0.80 -15.53
C THR A 245 5.91 -1.42 -14.84
N GLU A 246 5.84 -1.64 -13.53
CA GLU A 246 6.92 -2.24 -12.74
C GLU A 246 6.34 -3.18 -11.69
N ILE A 247 6.93 -4.36 -11.52
CA ILE A 247 6.55 -5.33 -10.49
C ILE A 247 7.63 -5.46 -9.41
N PRO A 248 7.26 -5.85 -8.17
CA PRO A 248 8.23 -6.07 -7.12
C PRO A 248 9.29 -7.13 -7.49
N TYR A 249 10.47 -7.01 -6.89
CA TYR A 249 11.59 -7.89 -7.18
C TYR A 249 11.27 -9.37 -6.89
N GLN A 250 11.69 -10.26 -7.80
CA GLN A 250 11.46 -11.71 -7.74
C GLN A 250 9.97 -12.13 -7.79
N VAL A 251 9.09 -11.27 -8.30
CA VAL A 251 7.71 -11.64 -8.64
C VAL A 251 7.66 -12.12 -10.09
N ASN A 252 7.02 -13.26 -10.31
CA ASN A 252 6.77 -13.80 -11.65
C ASN A 252 5.49 -13.18 -12.23
N LYS A 253 5.58 -12.65 -13.46
CA LYS A 253 4.46 -11.95 -14.11
C LYS A 253 3.29 -12.88 -14.44
N ALA A 254 3.56 -14.06 -14.99
CA ALA A 254 2.53 -15.03 -15.37
C ALA A 254 1.78 -15.57 -14.13
N THR A 255 2.51 -15.97 -13.08
CA THR A 255 1.91 -16.44 -11.82
C THR A 255 1.08 -15.35 -11.13
N LEU A 256 1.52 -14.08 -11.25
CA LEU A 256 0.75 -12.96 -10.74
C LEU A 256 -0.59 -12.80 -11.49
N GLN A 257 -0.58 -12.86 -12.83
CA GLN A 257 -1.80 -12.77 -13.64
C GLN A 257 -2.75 -13.94 -13.36
N GLU A 258 -2.24 -15.17 -13.26
CA GLU A 258 -3.03 -16.34 -12.87
C GLU A 258 -3.70 -16.13 -11.50
N LYS A 259 -2.95 -15.63 -10.51
CA LYS A 259 -3.48 -15.33 -9.19
C LYS A 259 -4.56 -14.25 -9.22
N ILE A 260 -4.38 -13.19 -10.01
CA ILE A 260 -5.42 -12.15 -10.16
C ILE A 260 -6.67 -12.76 -10.78
N ALA A 261 -6.54 -13.58 -11.83
CA ALA A 261 -7.66 -14.25 -12.48
C ALA A 261 -8.42 -15.19 -11.53
N ASP A 262 -7.70 -15.87 -10.63
CA ASP A 262 -8.32 -16.72 -9.60
C ASP A 262 -9.08 -15.91 -8.55
N LEU A 263 -8.52 -14.77 -8.09
CA LEU A 263 -9.17 -13.87 -7.14
C LEU A 263 -10.42 -13.19 -7.72
N VAL A 264 -10.41 -12.89 -9.01
CA VAL A 264 -11.60 -12.38 -9.73
C VAL A 264 -12.66 -13.49 -9.85
N ARG A 265 -12.25 -14.73 -10.14
CA ARG A 265 -13.17 -15.89 -10.21
C ARG A 265 -13.78 -16.25 -8.85
N SER A 266 -13.01 -16.14 -7.76
CA SER A 266 -13.51 -16.36 -6.39
C SER A 266 -14.35 -15.20 -5.84
N LYS A 267 -14.45 -14.08 -6.58
CA LYS A 267 -15.09 -12.82 -6.17
C LYS A 267 -14.45 -12.18 -4.93
N GLU A 268 -13.16 -12.41 -4.72
CA GLU A 268 -12.39 -11.67 -3.71
C GLU A 268 -11.96 -10.29 -4.22
N ILE A 269 -11.77 -10.16 -5.53
CA ILE A 269 -11.56 -8.88 -6.22
C ILE A 269 -12.72 -8.69 -7.21
N GLU A 270 -13.38 -7.54 -7.11
CA GLU A 270 -14.46 -7.15 -8.02
C GLU A 270 -14.03 -5.98 -8.91
N GLY A 271 -14.87 -5.59 -9.88
CA GLY A 271 -14.58 -4.46 -10.76
C GLY A 271 -13.60 -4.71 -11.91
N ILE A 272 -12.98 -5.90 -12.02
CA ILE A 272 -12.13 -6.27 -13.17
C ILE A 272 -12.95 -6.91 -14.29
N SER A 273 -12.70 -6.48 -15.53
CA SER A 273 -13.34 -6.96 -16.76
C SER A 273 -12.44 -7.92 -17.54
N ASP A 274 -11.18 -7.55 -17.76
CA ASP A 274 -10.22 -8.30 -18.57
C ASP A 274 -8.78 -8.01 -18.09
N ILE A 275 -7.84 -8.92 -18.37
CA ILE A 275 -6.42 -8.76 -18.05
C ILE A 275 -5.61 -9.14 -19.29
N ARG A 276 -4.75 -8.21 -19.74
CA ARG A 276 -3.92 -8.38 -20.94
C ARG A 276 -2.46 -8.06 -20.63
N ASP A 277 -1.56 -8.74 -21.32
CA ASP A 277 -0.14 -8.44 -21.29
C ASP A 277 0.27 -7.79 -22.62
N GLU A 278 0.65 -6.52 -22.56
CA GLU A 278 1.13 -5.71 -23.67
C GLU A 278 2.64 -5.43 -23.54
N SER A 279 3.35 -6.22 -22.72
CA SER A 279 4.80 -6.08 -22.55
C SER A 279 5.55 -6.35 -23.86
N ASP A 280 6.49 -5.48 -24.19
CA ASP A 280 7.30 -5.59 -25.41
C ASP A 280 8.79 -5.30 -25.12
N ARG A 281 9.58 -5.00 -26.17
CA ARG A 281 11.01 -4.66 -26.00
C ARG A 281 11.24 -3.29 -25.37
N SER A 282 10.23 -2.42 -25.34
CA SER A 282 10.30 -1.07 -24.78
C SER A 282 10.03 -1.05 -23.27
N GLY A 283 9.29 -2.04 -22.75
CA GLY A 283 9.07 -2.17 -21.32
C GLY A 283 7.95 -3.14 -20.96
N MET A 284 7.75 -3.33 -19.66
CA MET A 284 6.64 -4.09 -19.12
C MET A 284 5.36 -3.24 -19.14
N ARG A 285 4.26 -3.83 -19.61
CA ARG A 285 2.93 -3.19 -19.60
C ARG A 285 1.85 -4.25 -19.41
N VAL A 286 1.40 -4.41 -18.16
CA VAL A 286 0.25 -5.29 -17.85
C VAL A 286 -0.99 -4.41 -17.71
N VAL A 287 -2.03 -4.71 -18.49
CA VAL A 287 -3.27 -3.93 -18.59
C VAL A 287 -4.39 -4.68 -17.89
N ILE A 288 -4.98 -4.07 -16.87
CA ILE A 288 -6.16 -4.57 -16.18
C ILE A 288 -7.34 -3.67 -16.53
N GLU A 289 -8.21 -4.13 -17.42
CA GLU A 289 -9.39 -3.39 -17.85
C GLU A 289 -10.49 -3.47 -16.79
N LEU A 290 -11.03 -2.31 -16.41
CA LEU A 290 -12.06 -2.20 -15.38
C LEU A 290 -13.46 -2.26 -15.97
N LYS A 291 -14.44 -2.69 -15.17
CA LYS A 291 -15.87 -2.55 -15.47
C LYS A 291 -16.26 -1.08 -15.47
N ARG A 292 -17.35 -0.73 -16.16
CA ARG A 292 -17.79 0.67 -16.34
C ARG A 292 -18.16 1.38 -15.04
N ASP A 293 -18.64 0.61 -14.08
CA ASP A 293 -19.12 1.03 -12.77
C ASP A 293 -18.05 0.94 -11.68
N ALA A 294 -16.87 0.40 -11.99
CA ALA A 294 -15.83 0.15 -10.99
C ALA A 294 -14.97 1.40 -10.73
N THR A 295 -14.80 1.74 -9.45
CA THR A 295 -13.87 2.78 -9.02
C THR A 295 -12.39 2.32 -9.13
N PRO A 296 -11.53 2.93 -9.97
CA PRO A 296 -10.17 2.43 -10.22
C PRO A 296 -9.29 2.33 -8.98
N ASP A 297 -9.30 3.35 -8.12
CA ASP A 297 -8.47 3.38 -6.90
C ASP A 297 -8.83 2.25 -5.93
N VAL A 298 -10.11 1.88 -5.84
CA VAL A 298 -10.59 0.79 -4.98
C VAL A 298 -10.06 -0.55 -5.50
N VAL A 299 -10.21 -0.81 -6.79
CA VAL A 299 -9.70 -2.04 -7.42
C VAL A 299 -8.17 -2.11 -7.30
N LEU A 300 -7.47 -0.99 -7.48
CA LEU A 300 -6.02 -0.92 -7.31
C LEU A 300 -5.59 -1.24 -5.87
N ASN A 301 -6.30 -0.73 -4.88
CA ASN A 301 -6.03 -1.07 -3.48
C ASN A 301 -6.30 -2.55 -3.17
N GLN A 302 -7.38 -3.13 -3.71
CA GLN A 302 -7.66 -4.57 -3.61
C GLN A 302 -6.53 -5.40 -4.25
N LEU A 303 -6.07 -5.00 -5.43
CA LEU A 303 -4.94 -5.63 -6.11
C LEU A 303 -3.68 -5.59 -5.23
N TYR A 304 -3.30 -4.45 -4.67
CA TYR A 304 -2.17 -4.37 -3.75
C TYR A 304 -2.35 -5.24 -2.49
N ARG A 305 -3.57 -5.34 -1.95
CA ARG A 305 -3.84 -6.11 -0.73
C ARG A 305 -3.77 -7.62 -0.93
N PHE A 306 -4.34 -8.13 -2.01
CA PHE A 306 -4.57 -9.56 -2.20
C PHE A 306 -3.56 -10.24 -3.13
N THR A 307 -2.79 -9.46 -3.90
CA THR A 307 -1.85 -9.98 -4.91
C THR A 307 -0.39 -9.73 -4.51
N GLN A 308 0.55 -10.16 -5.36
CA GLN A 308 1.98 -9.89 -5.16
C GLN A 308 2.41 -8.52 -5.72
N LEU A 309 1.46 -7.69 -6.17
CA LEU A 309 1.74 -6.29 -6.54
C LEU A 309 2.18 -5.46 -5.34
N GLN A 310 1.91 -5.89 -4.11
CA GLN A 310 2.60 -5.41 -2.93
C GLN A 310 3.11 -6.62 -2.14
N THR A 311 4.40 -6.64 -1.85
CA THR A 311 5.06 -7.71 -1.07
C THR A 311 6.12 -7.10 -0.17
N SER A 312 6.70 -7.89 0.73
CA SER A 312 7.79 -7.43 1.59
C SER A 312 9.06 -8.22 1.32
N PHE A 313 10.13 -7.51 0.95
CA PHE A 313 11.46 -8.10 0.88
C PHE A 313 11.99 -8.31 2.30
N SER A 314 12.17 -9.58 2.68
CA SER A 314 12.70 -9.95 4.00
C SER A 314 14.23 -9.96 3.96
N ALA A 315 14.84 -8.84 4.33
CA ALA A 315 16.29 -8.69 4.40
C ALA A 315 16.88 -9.50 5.56
N ASN A 316 17.86 -10.34 5.25
CA ASN A 316 18.66 -11.11 6.20
C ASN A 316 20.10 -11.20 5.68
N MET A 317 20.91 -10.23 6.10
CA MET A 317 22.24 -9.97 5.58
C MET A 317 23.30 -10.84 6.25
N LEU A 318 23.31 -12.12 5.84
CA LEU A 318 24.22 -13.14 6.34
C LEU A 318 25.26 -13.49 5.25
N ALA A 319 26.53 -13.34 5.57
CA ALA A 319 27.65 -13.72 4.69
C ALA A 319 28.76 -14.41 5.48
N LEU A 320 29.73 -15.00 4.78
CA LEU A 320 30.96 -15.52 5.38
C LEU A 320 31.96 -14.37 5.55
N ASP A 321 32.45 -14.18 6.76
CA ASP A 321 33.57 -13.30 7.12
C ASP A 321 34.70 -14.20 7.62
N ASP A 322 35.76 -14.35 6.81
CA ASP A 322 36.86 -15.30 7.02
C ASP A 322 36.40 -16.74 7.33
N GLY A 323 35.44 -17.22 6.52
CA GLY A 323 34.90 -18.58 6.61
C GLY A 323 33.88 -18.79 7.74
N LYS A 324 33.54 -17.75 8.51
CA LYS A 324 32.54 -17.81 9.58
C LYS A 324 31.25 -17.08 9.16
N PRO A 325 30.06 -17.72 9.28
CA PRO A 325 28.80 -17.04 9.03
C PRO A 325 28.56 -15.92 10.04
N ARG A 326 28.37 -14.69 9.56
CA ARG A 326 28.10 -13.50 10.39
C ARG A 326 26.97 -12.68 9.78
N THR A 327 26.03 -12.27 10.63
CA THR A 327 25.01 -11.28 10.25
C THR A 327 25.63 -9.89 10.39
N MET A 328 25.54 -9.08 9.34
CA MET A 328 26.27 -7.83 9.21
C MET A 328 25.34 -6.73 8.72
N GLY A 329 25.45 -5.54 9.31
CA GLY A 329 24.80 -4.33 8.79
C GLY A 329 25.50 -3.76 7.56
N LEU A 330 25.03 -2.61 7.08
CA LEU A 330 25.60 -1.92 5.91
C LEU A 330 27.07 -1.53 6.16
N LYS A 331 27.34 -0.87 7.31
CA LYS A 331 28.68 -0.41 7.69
C LYS A 331 29.65 -1.58 7.85
N ASP A 332 29.24 -2.64 8.54
CA ASP A 332 30.06 -3.85 8.73
C ASP A 332 30.53 -4.45 7.40
N ILE A 333 29.65 -4.53 6.39
CA ILE A 333 29.96 -5.10 5.08
C ILE A 333 30.98 -4.24 4.34
N LEU A 334 30.79 -2.92 4.34
CA LEU A 334 31.72 -1.98 3.69
C LEU A 334 33.09 -1.97 4.40
N GLU A 335 33.14 -2.04 5.73
CA GLU A 335 34.39 -2.16 6.48
C GLU A 335 35.14 -3.46 6.14
N ALA A 336 34.43 -4.59 6.06
CA ALA A 336 35.03 -5.87 5.67
C ALA A 336 35.57 -5.82 4.23
N PHE A 337 34.84 -5.18 3.32
CA PHE A 337 35.30 -4.97 1.94
C PHE A 337 36.55 -4.08 1.87
N LEU A 338 36.58 -2.95 2.58
CA LEU A 338 37.74 -2.04 2.61
C LEU A 338 38.99 -2.72 3.17
N ARG A 339 38.85 -3.51 4.24
CA ARG A 339 39.95 -4.31 4.82
C ARG A 339 40.51 -5.29 3.78
N PHE A 340 39.64 -6.00 3.08
CA PHE A 340 40.03 -6.92 2.02
C PHE A 340 40.72 -6.21 0.85
N ARG A 341 40.18 -5.07 0.39
CA ARG A 341 40.76 -4.32 -0.73
C ARG A 341 42.14 -3.76 -0.37
N GLU A 342 42.34 -3.31 0.86
CA GLU A 342 43.67 -2.87 1.33
C GLU A 342 44.69 -4.02 1.30
N GLU A 343 44.28 -5.24 1.70
CA GLU A 343 45.13 -6.43 1.60
C GLU A 343 45.49 -6.78 0.14
N VAL A 344 44.50 -6.76 -0.76
CA VAL A 344 44.70 -7.04 -2.19
C VAL A 344 45.71 -6.06 -2.81
N ILE A 345 45.58 -4.76 -2.52
CA ILE A 345 46.51 -3.74 -3.02
C ILE A 345 47.93 -3.98 -2.48
N LEU A 346 48.06 -4.33 -1.20
CA LEU A 346 49.36 -4.66 -0.59
C LEU A 346 50.01 -5.89 -1.22
N ARG A 347 49.25 -6.97 -1.42
CA ARG A 347 49.74 -8.20 -2.06
C ARG A 347 50.18 -7.93 -3.50
N ARG A 348 49.36 -7.23 -4.28
CA ARG A 348 49.70 -6.82 -5.65
C ARG A 348 50.97 -5.99 -5.69
N ALA A 349 51.08 -4.98 -4.81
CA ALA A 349 52.26 -4.12 -4.76
C ALA A 349 53.53 -4.90 -4.39
N ARG A 350 53.44 -5.86 -3.47
CA ARG A 350 54.56 -6.75 -3.11
C ARG A 350 54.96 -7.68 -4.25
N PHE A 351 54.00 -8.26 -4.95
CA PHE A 351 54.26 -9.10 -6.13
C PHE A 351 54.97 -8.30 -7.22
N ASP A 352 54.43 -7.13 -7.57
CA ASP A 352 55.01 -6.26 -8.59
C ASP A 352 56.38 -5.72 -8.15
N LEU A 353 56.59 -5.47 -6.85
CA LEU A 353 57.87 -5.05 -6.28
C LEU A 353 58.92 -6.15 -6.42
N ASN A 354 58.60 -7.38 -6.04
CA ASN A 354 59.51 -8.51 -6.16
C ASN A 354 59.90 -8.74 -7.63
N LYS A 355 58.93 -8.69 -8.55
CA LYS A 355 59.19 -8.83 -9.98
C LYS A 355 60.05 -7.68 -10.54
N ALA A 356 59.82 -6.45 -10.06
CA ALA A 356 60.63 -5.29 -10.42
C ALA A 356 62.06 -5.41 -9.86
N ARG A 357 62.23 -5.89 -8.63
CA ARG A 357 63.54 -6.18 -8.01
C ARG A 357 64.30 -7.26 -8.76
N ASP A 358 63.66 -8.38 -9.10
CA ASP A 358 64.26 -9.45 -9.90
C ASP A 358 64.74 -8.92 -11.26
N ARG A 359 63.92 -8.08 -11.92
CA ARG A 359 64.30 -7.44 -13.18
C ARG A 359 65.46 -6.47 -13.00
N GLY A 360 65.42 -5.64 -11.96
CA GLY A 360 66.48 -4.70 -11.60
C GLY A 360 67.80 -5.41 -11.32
N HIS A 361 67.77 -6.51 -10.55
CA HIS A 361 68.93 -7.34 -10.25
C HIS A 361 69.60 -7.86 -11.54
N LEU A 362 68.82 -8.36 -12.50
CA LEU A 362 69.37 -8.79 -13.79
C LEU A 362 69.95 -7.63 -14.59
N LEU A 363 69.28 -6.48 -14.64
CA LEU A 363 69.75 -5.29 -15.37
C LEU A 363 71.06 -4.74 -14.78
N VAL A 364 71.24 -4.75 -13.46
CA VAL A 364 72.50 -4.35 -12.82
C VAL A 364 73.67 -5.22 -13.28
N GLY A 365 73.47 -6.55 -13.34
CA GLY A 365 74.48 -7.47 -13.88
C GLY A 365 74.82 -7.18 -15.34
N LEU A 366 73.83 -6.82 -16.16
CA LEU A 366 74.05 -6.41 -17.54
C LEU A 366 74.82 -5.10 -17.65
N VAL A 367 74.52 -4.10 -16.82
CA VAL A 367 75.26 -2.82 -16.78
C VAL A 367 76.72 -3.06 -16.42
N LEU A 368 76.98 -3.87 -15.38
CA LEU A 368 78.34 -4.27 -14.98
C LEU A 368 79.09 -4.97 -16.12
N ALA A 369 78.42 -5.89 -16.82
CA ALA A 369 79.03 -6.63 -17.92
C ALA A 369 79.33 -5.75 -19.14
N VAL A 370 78.43 -4.83 -19.49
CA VAL A 370 78.61 -3.90 -20.61
C VAL A 370 79.69 -2.86 -20.31
N ALA A 371 79.78 -2.39 -19.06
CA ALA A 371 80.84 -1.48 -18.63
C ALA A 371 82.24 -2.14 -18.69
N ASN A 372 82.32 -3.46 -18.51
CA ASN A 372 83.56 -4.23 -18.48
C ASN A 372 83.66 -5.28 -19.61
N ILE A 373 83.13 -4.97 -20.80
CA ILE A 373 82.88 -5.96 -21.86
C ILE A 373 84.11 -6.72 -22.33
N ASP A 374 85.27 -6.06 -22.47
CA ASP A 374 86.49 -6.69 -22.95
C ASP A 374 86.99 -7.76 -21.97
N GLU A 375 86.88 -7.49 -20.67
CA GLU A 375 87.28 -8.40 -19.60
C GLU A 375 86.31 -9.58 -19.49
N VAL A 376 85.01 -9.32 -19.61
CA VAL A 376 83.97 -10.38 -19.68
C VAL A 376 84.22 -11.31 -20.87
N ILE A 377 84.51 -10.77 -22.07
CA ILE A 377 84.81 -11.57 -23.26
C ILE A 377 86.09 -12.38 -23.07
N ALA A 378 87.13 -11.81 -22.45
CA ALA A 378 88.37 -12.51 -22.19
C ALA A 378 88.16 -13.71 -21.26
N LEU A 379 87.38 -13.55 -20.18
CA LEU A 379 87.02 -14.64 -19.26
C LEU A 379 86.22 -15.74 -19.96
N ILE A 380 85.23 -15.37 -20.78
CA ILE A 380 84.41 -16.33 -21.52
C ILE A 380 85.24 -17.10 -22.55
N ARG A 381 86.16 -16.43 -23.28
CA ARG A 381 87.02 -17.08 -24.29
C ARG A 381 88.07 -18.01 -23.70
N ALA A 382 88.51 -17.74 -22.47
CA ALA A 382 89.50 -18.56 -21.78
C ALA A 382 88.90 -19.84 -21.17
N ALA A 383 87.59 -19.85 -20.91
CA ALA A 383 86.90 -20.99 -20.33
C ALA A 383 86.62 -22.10 -21.37
N PRO A 384 86.81 -23.39 -21.02
CA PRO A 384 86.58 -24.51 -21.93
C PRO A 384 85.09 -24.79 -22.18
N ASP A 385 84.22 -24.40 -21.24
CA ASP A 385 82.77 -24.59 -21.31
C ASP A 385 82.01 -23.48 -20.57
N ALA A 386 80.68 -23.45 -20.77
CA ALA A 386 79.81 -22.41 -20.19
C ALA A 386 79.71 -22.48 -18.67
N ALA A 387 79.84 -23.66 -18.05
CA ALA A 387 79.79 -23.80 -16.60
C ALA A 387 81.03 -23.16 -15.96
N THR A 388 82.21 -23.42 -16.52
CA THR A 388 83.48 -22.84 -16.10
C THR A 388 83.52 -21.32 -16.35
N ALA A 389 82.96 -20.85 -17.48
CA ALA A 389 82.84 -19.42 -17.77
C ALA A 389 81.98 -18.70 -16.72
N ARG A 390 80.85 -19.29 -16.36
CA ARG A 390 79.93 -18.76 -15.35
C ARG A 390 80.58 -18.71 -13.96
N GLU A 391 81.23 -19.78 -13.53
CA GLU A 391 81.97 -19.80 -12.26
C GLU A 391 83.07 -18.72 -12.23
N SER A 392 83.78 -18.53 -13.34
CA SER A 392 84.81 -17.50 -13.47
C SER A 392 84.25 -16.08 -13.39
N LEU A 393 83.09 -15.82 -14.02
CA LEU A 393 82.40 -14.53 -13.94
C LEU A 393 81.91 -14.20 -12.53
N MET A 394 81.44 -15.21 -11.79
CA MET A 394 80.98 -15.07 -10.40
C MET A 394 82.13 -14.90 -9.40
N ALA A 395 83.27 -15.57 -9.63
CA ALA A 395 84.44 -15.48 -8.76
C ALA A 395 85.17 -14.13 -8.89
N ARG A 396 85.05 -13.47 -10.05
CA ARG A 396 85.68 -12.18 -10.32
C ARG A 396 85.02 -11.05 -9.52
N GLU A 397 85.85 -10.15 -9.01
CA GLU A 397 85.41 -8.92 -8.34
C GLU A 397 85.41 -7.76 -9.33
N TRP A 398 84.27 -7.08 -9.44
CA TRP A 398 84.02 -5.97 -10.35
C TRP A 398 83.92 -4.65 -9.57
N ASP A 399 84.27 -3.53 -10.18
CA ASP A 399 84.08 -2.21 -9.54
C ASP A 399 82.59 -1.90 -9.40
N ALA A 400 82.15 -1.54 -8.19
CA ALA A 400 80.75 -1.31 -7.89
C ALA A 400 80.34 0.17 -7.99
N SER A 401 81.29 1.09 -8.20
CA SER A 401 81.10 2.53 -8.07
C SER A 401 79.89 3.09 -8.83
N GLU A 402 79.66 2.65 -10.07
CA GLU A 402 78.53 3.08 -10.91
C GLU A 402 77.19 2.44 -10.53
N VAL A 403 77.19 1.32 -9.80
CA VAL A 403 75.98 0.53 -9.49
C VAL A 403 75.56 0.55 -8.02
N VAL A 404 76.38 1.10 -7.11
CA VAL A 404 76.01 1.20 -5.67
C VAL A 404 74.65 1.88 -5.45
N PRO A 405 74.36 3.07 -6.02
CA PRO A 405 73.08 3.74 -5.79
C PRO A 405 71.88 2.93 -6.31
N LEU A 406 72.13 2.11 -7.34
CA LEU A 406 71.13 1.27 -7.98
C LEU A 406 70.85 0.04 -7.13
N LEU A 407 71.89 -0.59 -6.58
CA LEU A 407 71.79 -1.74 -5.66
C LEU A 407 71.07 -1.36 -4.36
N GLU A 408 71.36 -0.18 -3.82
CA GLU A 408 70.66 0.35 -2.64
C GLU A 408 69.16 0.54 -2.91
N LEU A 409 68.80 1.15 -4.04
CA LEU A 409 67.41 1.43 -4.38
C LEU A 409 66.56 0.16 -4.58
N ILE A 410 67.14 -0.86 -5.22
CA ILE A 410 66.43 -2.13 -5.41
C ILE A 410 66.45 -3.02 -4.16
N HIS A 411 67.18 -2.63 -3.11
CA HIS A 411 67.43 -3.45 -1.91
C HIS A 411 67.90 -4.87 -2.29
N ASP A 412 68.87 -4.96 -3.20
CA ASP A 412 69.35 -6.25 -3.65
C ASP A 412 70.22 -6.91 -2.58
N GLU A 413 69.72 -8.00 -2.01
CA GLU A 413 70.45 -8.81 -1.02
C GLU A 413 71.45 -9.78 -1.69
N GLY A 414 71.36 -9.98 -3.01
CA GLY A 414 72.20 -10.91 -3.75
C GLY A 414 73.61 -10.38 -4.04
N ASN A 415 73.73 -9.11 -4.46
CA ASN A 415 75.02 -8.47 -4.72
C ASN A 415 75.61 -7.84 -3.45
N VAL A 416 76.57 -8.52 -2.83
CA VAL A 416 77.29 -8.00 -1.65
C VAL A 416 78.49 -7.15 -2.10
N ILE A 417 78.59 -5.93 -1.57
CA ILE A 417 79.72 -5.03 -1.79
C ILE A 417 80.74 -5.20 -0.66
N ILE A 418 81.99 -5.50 -1.01
CA ILE A 418 83.13 -5.58 -0.08
C ILE A 418 84.26 -4.71 -0.66
N ASP A 419 84.74 -3.73 0.13
CA ASP A 419 85.82 -2.81 -0.26
C ASP A 419 85.60 -2.11 -1.63
N GLY A 420 84.35 -1.71 -1.91
CA GLY A 420 83.97 -1.03 -3.15
C GLY A 420 83.82 -1.94 -4.38
N LYS A 421 83.94 -3.26 -4.21
CA LYS A 421 83.77 -4.23 -5.29
C LYS A 421 82.56 -5.13 -5.08
N VAL A 422 82.01 -5.63 -6.18
CA VAL A 422 80.84 -6.51 -6.22
C VAL A 422 81.14 -7.77 -7.01
N ARG A 423 80.53 -8.89 -6.62
CA ARG A 423 80.55 -10.15 -7.39
C ARG A 423 79.20 -10.38 -8.04
N LEU A 424 79.22 -10.97 -9.24
CA LEU A 424 78.00 -11.32 -9.96
C LEU A 424 77.34 -12.55 -9.32
N THR A 425 76.01 -12.55 -9.28
CA THR A 425 75.24 -13.73 -8.87
C THR A 425 75.14 -14.75 -10.00
N GLU A 426 74.69 -15.97 -9.67
CA GLU A 426 74.45 -17.02 -10.66
C GLU A 426 73.43 -16.59 -11.73
N ALA A 427 72.36 -15.91 -11.32
CA ALA A 427 71.32 -15.40 -12.22
C ALA A 427 71.86 -14.34 -13.19
N GLN A 428 72.68 -13.41 -12.70
CA GLN A 428 73.33 -12.39 -13.52
C GLN A 428 74.34 -13.00 -14.49
N ALA A 429 75.22 -13.89 -14.01
CA ALA A 429 76.22 -14.55 -14.85
C ALA A 429 75.57 -15.36 -15.98
N ARG A 430 74.47 -16.06 -15.70
CA ARG A 430 73.67 -16.72 -16.74
C ARG A 430 73.09 -15.73 -17.74
N GLY A 431 72.48 -14.64 -17.26
CA GLY A 431 71.92 -13.59 -18.12
C GLY A 431 72.98 -12.94 -19.03
N ILE A 432 74.20 -12.78 -18.54
CA ILE A 432 75.34 -12.25 -19.31
C ILE A 432 75.76 -13.24 -20.42
N LEU A 433 75.84 -14.53 -20.12
CA LEU A 433 76.19 -15.56 -21.12
C LEU A 433 75.12 -15.70 -22.22
N GLU A 434 73.87 -15.35 -21.92
CA GLU A 434 72.77 -15.33 -22.89
C GLU A 434 72.69 -14.03 -23.72
N LEU A 435 73.60 -13.06 -23.48
CA LEU A 435 73.65 -11.82 -24.25
C LEU A 435 73.97 -12.07 -25.73
N ARG A 436 73.24 -11.35 -26.59
CA ARG A 436 73.49 -11.32 -28.03
C ARG A 436 74.36 -10.12 -28.38
N LEU A 437 75.27 -10.27 -29.34
CA LEU A 437 76.18 -9.19 -29.78
C LEU A 437 75.49 -7.87 -30.14
N GLN A 438 74.26 -7.91 -30.65
CA GLN A 438 73.46 -6.71 -30.94
C GLN A 438 73.22 -5.80 -29.72
N ARG A 439 73.22 -6.37 -28.49
CA ARG A 439 73.02 -5.63 -27.23
C ARG A 439 74.23 -4.81 -26.80
N LEU A 440 75.37 -4.93 -27.50
CA LEU A 440 76.62 -4.22 -27.19
C LEU A 440 76.77 -2.89 -27.95
N THR A 441 75.76 -2.49 -28.74
CA THR A 441 75.75 -1.18 -29.41
C THR A 441 75.53 -0.05 -28.40
N GLY A 442 76.03 1.15 -28.68
CA GLY A 442 75.86 2.31 -27.79
C GLY A 442 74.39 2.62 -27.45
N LEU A 443 73.50 2.51 -28.45
CA LEU A 443 72.05 2.71 -28.26
C LEU A 443 71.43 1.66 -27.32
N GLU A 444 71.88 0.40 -27.38
CA GLU A 444 71.35 -0.64 -26.50
C GLU A 444 71.84 -0.49 -25.06
N ARG A 445 73.05 0.04 -24.85
CA ARG A 445 73.54 0.43 -23.52
C ARG A 445 72.66 1.52 -22.90
N GLU A 446 72.35 2.58 -23.67
CA GLU A 446 71.45 3.65 -23.22
C GLU A 446 70.05 3.11 -22.89
N LYS A 447 69.51 2.18 -23.70
CA LYS A 447 68.23 1.54 -23.42
C LYS A 447 68.24 0.73 -22.12
N ILE A 448 69.31 -0.01 -21.83
CA ILE A 448 69.45 -0.78 -20.59
C ILE A 448 69.47 0.17 -19.37
N GLN A 449 70.20 1.28 -19.47
CA GLN A 449 70.23 2.30 -18.42
C GLN A 449 68.88 2.99 -18.25
N GLY A 450 68.18 3.30 -19.34
CA GLY A 450 66.82 3.85 -19.32
C GLY A 450 65.81 2.88 -18.67
N GLU A 451 65.83 1.61 -19.08
CA GLU A 451 64.97 0.56 -18.49
C GLU A 451 65.24 0.41 -16.99
N LEU A 452 66.51 0.46 -16.57
CA LEU A 452 66.86 0.41 -15.16
C LEU A 452 66.32 1.62 -14.39
N GLY A 453 66.36 2.82 -14.98
CA GLY A 453 65.76 4.03 -14.41
C GLY A 453 64.24 3.92 -14.24
N GLU A 454 63.55 3.35 -15.24
CA GLU A 454 62.10 3.09 -15.16
C GLU A 454 61.76 2.06 -14.05
N VAL A 455 62.54 0.99 -13.95
CA VAL A 455 62.39 -0.02 -12.89
C VAL A 455 62.64 0.59 -11.51
N ALA A 456 63.68 1.41 -11.37
CA ALA A 456 64.01 2.17 -10.17
C ALA A 456 62.85 3.08 -9.72
N GLN A 457 62.28 3.86 -10.64
CA GLN A 457 61.13 4.70 -10.36
C GLN A 457 59.93 3.85 -9.90
N LYS A 458 59.64 2.75 -10.61
CA LYS A 458 58.53 1.85 -10.28
C LYS A 458 58.70 1.21 -8.88
N ILE A 459 59.91 0.82 -8.51
CA ILE A 459 60.22 0.32 -7.16
C ILE A 459 59.91 1.37 -6.10
N GLY A 460 60.35 2.61 -6.32
CA GLY A 460 60.04 3.73 -5.41
C GLY A 460 58.53 3.95 -5.24
N GLU A 461 57.76 3.94 -6.33
CA GLU A 461 56.30 4.07 -6.30
C GLU A 461 55.63 2.92 -5.53
N LEU A 462 56.09 1.67 -5.75
CA LEU A 462 55.56 0.48 -5.07
C LEU A 462 55.89 0.46 -3.57
N LEU A 463 57.11 0.86 -3.19
CA LEU A 463 57.49 1.02 -1.78
C LEU A 463 56.63 2.09 -1.10
N ALA A 464 56.37 3.22 -1.76
CA ALA A 464 55.49 4.25 -1.23
C ALA A 464 54.06 3.73 -0.98
N ILE A 465 53.52 2.87 -1.85
CA ILE A 465 52.23 2.19 -1.65
C ILE A 465 52.29 1.24 -0.45
N ILE A 466 53.36 0.45 -0.31
CA ILE A 466 53.49 -0.53 0.78
C ILE A 466 53.63 0.15 2.14
N GLU A 467 54.39 1.23 2.23
CA GLU A 467 54.69 1.92 3.49
C GLU A 467 53.58 2.89 3.92
N SER A 468 52.99 3.62 2.97
CA SER A 468 52.03 4.69 3.26
C SER A 468 50.58 4.24 3.10
N ARG A 469 49.84 4.10 4.22
CA ARG A 469 48.40 3.86 4.18
C ARG A 469 47.63 4.94 3.40
N PRO A 470 47.90 6.25 3.57
CA PRO A 470 47.30 7.28 2.72
C PRO A 470 47.49 7.02 1.21
N ARG A 471 48.71 6.63 0.79
CA ARG A 471 48.97 6.31 -0.62
C ARG A 471 48.17 5.09 -1.11
N ARG A 472 47.98 4.07 -0.26
CA ARG A 472 47.08 2.94 -0.59
C ARG A 472 45.63 3.38 -0.76
N MET A 473 45.16 4.27 0.10
CA MET A 473 43.79 4.80 0.01
C MET A 473 43.59 5.63 -1.26
N GLU A 474 44.61 6.37 -1.70
CA GLU A 474 44.59 7.09 -3.00
C GLU A 474 44.44 6.10 -4.17
N VAL A 475 45.26 5.05 -4.22
CA VAL A 475 45.17 4.01 -5.26
C VAL A 475 43.79 3.32 -5.24
N MET A 476 43.31 2.96 -4.04
CA MET A 476 41.98 2.35 -3.88
C MET A 476 40.87 3.29 -4.41
N ARG A 477 40.96 4.58 -4.10
CA ARG A 477 40.01 5.60 -4.57
C ARG A 477 40.03 5.73 -6.09
N GLU A 478 41.21 5.78 -6.71
CA GLU A 478 41.35 5.84 -8.18
C GLU A 478 40.69 4.64 -8.86
N GLU A 479 40.90 3.43 -8.34
CA GLU A 479 40.29 2.20 -8.87
C GLU A 479 38.78 2.14 -8.65
N LEU A 480 38.29 2.56 -7.49
CA LEU A 480 36.86 2.67 -7.22
C LEU A 480 36.17 3.66 -8.17
N LEU A 481 36.81 4.80 -8.45
CA LEU A 481 36.29 5.77 -9.41
C LEU A 481 36.27 5.22 -10.85
N ALA A 482 37.28 4.45 -11.24
CA ALA A 482 37.29 3.76 -12.53
C ALA A 482 36.16 2.71 -12.62
N ALA A 483 35.96 1.91 -11.57
CA ALA A 483 34.85 0.97 -11.50
C ALA A 483 33.50 1.70 -11.55
N ARG A 484 33.35 2.80 -10.80
CA ARG A 484 32.14 3.64 -10.78
C ARG A 484 31.79 4.14 -12.18
N ALA A 485 32.78 4.58 -12.97
CA ALA A 485 32.54 5.07 -14.32
C ALA A 485 31.93 3.99 -15.24
N GLU A 486 32.24 2.72 -15.00
CA GLU A 486 31.70 1.61 -15.80
C GLU A 486 30.35 1.09 -15.26
N VAL A 487 30.19 0.97 -13.94
CA VAL A 487 29.01 0.28 -13.34
C VAL A 487 27.90 1.22 -12.85
N ALA A 488 28.19 2.51 -12.63
CA ALA A 488 27.20 3.42 -12.10
C ALA A 488 26.04 3.61 -13.09
N THR A 489 24.83 3.57 -12.56
CA THR A 489 23.58 3.72 -13.31
C THR A 489 22.59 4.49 -12.45
N PRO A 490 21.62 5.20 -13.05
CA PRO A 490 20.56 5.87 -12.29
C PRO A 490 19.79 4.90 -11.41
N ARG A 491 19.26 5.40 -10.28
CA ARG A 491 18.35 4.64 -9.41
C ARG A 491 17.07 4.30 -10.17
N VAL A 492 16.58 3.07 -9.99
CA VAL A 492 15.37 2.56 -10.64
C VAL A 492 14.22 2.52 -9.64
N THR A 493 14.47 2.04 -8.42
CA THR A 493 13.46 1.95 -7.36
C THR A 493 13.21 3.31 -6.70
N GLU A 494 11.94 3.68 -6.57
CA GLU A 494 11.50 4.87 -5.84
C GLU A 494 11.31 4.55 -4.34
N ILE A 495 11.56 5.50 -3.45
CA ILE A 495 11.31 5.36 -2.01
C ILE A 495 10.27 6.40 -1.61
N SER A 496 9.10 5.94 -1.17
CA SER A 496 8.03 6.79 -0.68
C SER A 496 7.99 6.77 0.85
N ASP A 497 7.93 7.96 1.45
CA ASP A 497 7.77 8.13 2.91
C ASP A 497 6.32 8.00 3.37
N ALA A 498 5.36 7.85 2.43
CA ALA A 498 3.98 7.57 2.76
C ALA A 498 3.87 6.19 3.44
N LEU A 499 3.37 6.17 4.68
CA LEU A 499 2.96 4.94 5.35
C LEU A 499 1.81 4.34 4.52
N GLY A 500 2.10 3.24 3.82
CA GLY A 500 1.14 2.49 3.01
C GLY A 500 0.09 1.75 3.83
N ASP A 501 -0.41 2.34 4.91
CA ASP A 501 -1.51 1.79 5.71
C ASP A 501 -2.79 1.88 4.88
N GLN A 502 -3.00 0.87 4.05
CA GLN A 502 -4.30 0.59 3.48
C GLN A 502 -5.23 0.24 4.64
N THR A 503 -6.15 1.14 4.93
CA THR A 503 -7.28 0.84 5.79
C THR A 503 -8.24 -0.05 5.01
N ASP A 504 -8.88 -1.02 5.67
CA ASP A 504 -9.89 -1.88 5.02
C ASP A 504 -11.00 -1.06 4.33
N GLU A 505 -11.23 0.16 4.80
CA GLU A 505 -12.14 1.14 4.21
C GLU A 505 -11.77 1.55 2.77
N SER A 506 -10.48 1.66 2.45
CA SER A 506 -10.01 1.99 1.08
C SER A 506 -10.34 0.92 0.03
N LEU A 507 -10.76 -0.27 0.49
CA LEU A 507 -11.16 -1.39 -0.35
C LEU A 507 -12.67 -1.39 -0.65
N ILE A 508 -13.44 -0.49 -0.02
CA ILE A 508 -14.90 -0.45 -0.12
C ILE A 508 -15.35 0.67 -1.05
N GLU A 509 -16.20 0.32 -2.01
CA GLU A 509 -16.79 1.28 -2.95
C GLU A 509 -17.66 2.33 -2.23
N PRO A 510 -17.43 3.64 -2.52
CA PRO A 510 -18.32 4.69 -2.04
C PRO A 510 -19.69 4.57 -2.73
N GLY A 511 -20.76 4.65 -1.95
CA GLY A 511 -22.12 4.54 -2.50
C GLY A 511 -23.21 4.82 -1.49
N GLN A 512 -24.40 5.16 -1.99
CA GLN A 512 -25.61 5.35 -1.17
C GLN A 512 -26.27 4.00 -0.88
N MET A 513 -26.56 3.76 0.41
CA MET A 513 -27.14 2.52 0.88
C MET A 513 -28.45 2.80 1.63
N VAL A 514 -29.42 1.91 1.45
CA VAL A 514 -30.60 1.80 2.32
C VAL A 514 -30.27 0.82 3.45
N VAL A 515 -30.31 1.30 4.68
CA VAL A 515 -30.16 0.46 5.88
C VAL A 515 -31.55 0.13 6.43
N THR A 516 -31.79 -1.14 6.73
CA THR A 516 -33.07 -1.60 7.30
C THR A 516 -32.82 -2.39 8.58
N ILE A 517 -33.62 -2.13 9.61
CA ILE A 517 -33.61 -2.87 10.87
C ILE A 517 -34.98 -3.50 11.09
N THR A 518 -34.97 -4.77 11.47
CA THR A 518 -36.19 -5.55 11.71
C THR A 518 -36.55 -5.67 13.19
N ARG A 519 -37.80 -6.05 13.48
CA ARG A 519 -38.33 -6.22 14.84
C ARG A 519 -37.55 -7.26 15.62
N ASP A 520 -37.12 -8.33 14.95
CA ASP A 520 -36.35 -9.41 15.57
C ASP A 520 -34.86 -9.01 15.73
N GLY A 521 -34.52 -7.75 15.45
CA GLY A 521 -33.20 -7.18 15.68
C GLY A 521 -32.19 -7.50 14.58
N PHE A 522 -32.62 -7.82 13.36
CA PHE A 522 -31.70 -7.99 12.22
C PHE A 522 -31.45 -6.65 11.53
N ILE A 523 -30.22 -6.45 11.07
CA ILE A 523 -29.81 -5.27 10.30
C ILE A 523 -29.11 -5.68 9.01
N LYS A 524 -29.29 -4.88 7.96
CA LYS A 524 -28.59 -5.00 6.69
C LYS A 524 -28.47 -3.66 5.97
N ARG A 525 -27.54 -3.59 5.02
CA ARG A 525 -27.46 -2.53 4.00
C ARG A 525 -27.76 -3.10 2.61
N THR A 526 -28.43 -2.33 1.78
CA THR A 526 -28.70 -2.65 0.36
C THR A 526 -28.38 -1.43 -0.49
N PRO A 527 -27.70 -1.55 -1.64
CA PRO A 527 -27.46 -0.40 -2.52
C PRO A 527 -28.79 0.27 -2.92
N LEU A 528 -28.83 1.60 -2.91
CA LEU A 528 -30.05 2.36 -3.19
C LEU A 528 -30.62 2.07 -4.59
N GLU A 529 -29.75 1.83 -5.57
CA GLU A 529 -30.14 1.52 -6.95
C GLU A 529 -30.94 0.22 -7.08
N VAL A 530 -30.62 -0.78 -6.27
CA VAL A 530 -31.36 -2.06 -6.22
C VAL A 530 -32.79 -1.82 -5.74
N PHE A 531 -33.00 -0.86 -4.84
CA PHE A 531 -34.32 -0.39 -4.42
C PHE A 531 -35.04 0.41 -5.52
N ARG A 532 -34.31 1.23 -6.30
CA ARG A 532 -34.86 2.08 -7.38
C ARG A 532 -35.32 1.32 -8.63
N SER A 533 -34.82 0.11 -8.89
CA SER A 533 -35.12 -0.68 -10.10
C SER A 533 -36.58 -1.17 -10.27
N GLN A 534 -37.53 -0.76 -9.41
CA GLN A 534 -38.97 -0.99 -9.61
C GLN A 534 -39.61 0.21 -10.35
N ASN A 535 -39.89 0.04 -11.64
CA ASN A 535 -40.45 1.05 -12.54
C ASN A 535 -41.67 1.84 -12.01
N ARG A 536 -41.76 3.11 -12.43
CA ARG A 536 -42.94 4.01 -12.37
C ARG A 536 -44.24 3.27 -12.67
N GLY A 537 -45.25 3.45 -11.82
CA GLY A 537 -46.64 3.03 -12.07
C GLY A 537 -47.02 1.61 -11.60
N GLY A 538 -46.08 0.83 -11.04
CA GLY A 538 -46.44 -0.41 -10.35
C GLY A 538 -47.02 -0.09 -8.97
N ARG A 539 -48.30 -0.42 -8.70
CA ARG A 539 -48.81 -0.53 -7.32
C ARG A 539 -47.79 -1.36 -6.55
N GLY A 540 -47.01 -0.69 -5.69
CA GLY A 540 -45.97 -1.32 -4.89
C GLY A 540 -46.59 -2.57 -4.28
N ARG A 541 -46.01 -3.74 -4.57
CA ARG A 541 -46.45 -4.96 -3.90
C ARG A 541 -46.36 -4.62 -2.43
N THR A 542 -47.53 -4.53 -1.81
CA THR A 542 -47.69 -4.77 -0.39
C THR A 542 -46.76 -5.93 -0.11
N ALA A 543 -45.79 -5.74 0.78
CA ALA A 543 -45.07 -6.85 1.35
C ALA A 543 -46.12 -7.69 2.08
N SER A 544 -46.88 -8.48 1.33
CA SER A 544 -47.70 -9.57 1.81
C SER A 544 -46.71 -10.66 2.20
N GLY A 545 -45.94 -10.37 3.24
CA GLY A 545 -45.22 -11.38 3.97
C GLY A 545 -46.27 -12.30 4.56
N ARG A 546 -46.11 -13.61 4.35
CA ARG A 546 -46.96 -14.58 5.01
C ARG A 546 -46.77 -14.39 6.53
N ARG A 547 -47.79 -14.77 7.33
CA ARG A 547 -47.67 -14.85 8.80
C ARG A 547 -46.32 -15.52 9.15
N GLY A 548 -45.38 -14.76 9.72
CA GLY A 548 -44.06 -15.23 10.13
C GLY A 548 -42.84 -14.56 9.49
N ASP A 549 -43.00 -13.62 8.55
CA ASP A 549 -41.88 -12.86 7.98
C ASP A 549 -41.36 -11.75 8.91
N ASP A 550 -40.05 -11.50 8.87
CA ASP A 550 -39.33 -10.55 9.71
C ASP A 550 -39.65 -9.10 9.29
N ILE A 551 -40.22 -8.32 10.21
CA ILE A 551 -40.86 -7.03 9.93
C ILE A 551 -39.85 -5.89 10.07
N ILE A 552 -39.71 -5.04 9.06
CA ILE A 552 -38.88 -3.83 9.13
C ILE A 552 -39.53 -2.81 10.08
N VAL A 553 -38.79 -2.36 11.08
CA VAL A 553 -39.22 -1.37 12.08
C VAL A 553 -38.48 -0.05 11.97
N ARG A 554 -37.36 0.01 11.23
CA ARG A 554 -36.66 1.25 10.85
C ARG A 554 -36.00 1.13 9.50
N SER A 555 -35.94 2.23 8.77
CA SER A 555 -35.11 2.37 7.57
C SER A 555 -34.55 3.79 7.47
N PHE A 556 -33.33 3.92 6.94
CA PHE A 556 -32.70 5.20 6.66
C PHE A 556 -31.67 5.05 5.54
N ASN A 557 -31.39 6.15 4.82
CA ASN A 557 -30.35 6.22 3.81
C ASN A 557 -29.02 6.67 4.46
N ALA A 558 -27.92 6.06 4.05
CA ALA A 558 -26.59 6.44 4.51
C ALA A 558 -25.50 6.06 3.49
N HIS A 559 -24.42 6.84 3.46
CA HIS A 559 -23.26 6.55 2.60
C HIS A 559 -22.40 5.42 3.21
N THR A 560 -21.78 4.56 2.39
CA THR A 560 -20.97 3.41 2.86
C THR A 560 -19.91 3.76 3.91
N HIS A 561 -19.26 4.93 3.75
CA HIS A 561 -18.21 5.41 4.67
C HIS A 561 -18.73 6.26 5.85
N GLN A 562 -20.04 6.53 5.90
CA GLN A 562 -20.67 7.34 6.95
C GLN A 562 -20.72 6.58 8.28
N TRP A 563 -20.54 7.30 9.39
CA TRP A 563 -20.71 6.75 10.73
C TRP A 563 -22.19 6.71 11.12
N VAL A 564 -22.62 5.61 11.74
CA VAL A 564 -23.94 5.46 12.35
C VAL A 564 -23.78 5.12 13.83
N MET A 565 -24.49 5.84 14.69
CA MET A 565 -24.58 5.55 16.11
C MET A 565 -25.85 4.76 16.45
N PHE A 566 -25.72 3.77 17.32
CA PHE A 566 -26.83 2.96 17.84
C PHE A 566 -26.89 3.13 19.35
N PHE A 567 -28.06 3.47 19.90
CA PHE A 567 -28.26 3.65 21.33
C PHE A 567 -29.17 2.55 21.87
N SER A 568 -28.75 1.88 22.95
CA SER A 568 -29.52 0.83 23.59
C SER A 568 -30.49 1.39 24.64
N SER A 569 -31.54 0.63 24.96
CA SER A 569 -32.49 0.94 26.02
C SER A 569 -31.82 1.09 27.40
N GLY A 570 -30.73 0.36 27.65
CA GLY A 570 -29.91 0.46 28.86
C GLY A 570 -28.90 1.62 28.88
N GLY A 571 -28.94 2.51 27.88
CA GLY A 571 -28.14 3.75 27.88
C GLY A 571 -26.70 3.61 27.35
N LYS A 572 -26.38 2.53 26.63
CA LYS A 572 -25.12 2.40 25.89
C LYS A 572 -25.23 2.98 24.49
N ALA A 573 -24.15 3.57 24.00
CA ALA A 573 -23.95 3.98 22.62
C ALA A 573 -22.92 3.08 21.95
N TYR A 574 -23.21 2.70 20.71
CA TYR A 574 -22.33 1.99 19.80
C TYR A 574 -22.16 2.82 18.54
N ARG A 575 -21.06 2.62 17.82
CA ARG A 575 -20.84 3.29 16.54
C ARG A 575 -20.10 2.38 15.59
N MET A 576 -20.53 2.36 14.32
CA MET A 576 -19.82 1.69 13.23
C MET A 576 -20.06 2.44 11.91
N LYS A 577 -19.16 2.29 10.95
CA LYS A 577 -19.40 2.77 9.58
C LYS A 577 -20.40 1.86 8.87
N VAL A 578 -21.16 2.42 7.93
CA VAL A 578 -22.20 1.68 7.20
C VAL A 578 -21.64 0.44 6.51
N TRP A 579 -20.44 0.48 5.94
CA TRP A 579 -19.84 -0.66 5.24
C TRP A 579 -19.61 -1.90 6.11
N HIS A 580 -19.49 -1.75 7.44
CA HIS A 580 -19.43 -2.87 8.37
C HIS A 580 -20.77 -3.62 8.52
N LEU A 581 -21.88 -3.01 8.11
CA LEU A 581 -23.18 -3.67 8.06
C LEU A 581 -23.19 -4.70 6.94
N PRO A 582 -23.86 -5.86 7.15
CA PRO A 582 -23.92 -6.91 6.15
C PRO A 582 -24.69 -6.42 4.93
N GLU A 583 -24.06 -6.53 3.77
CA GLU A 583 -24.73 -6.29 2.49
C GLU A 583 -25.62 -7.49 2.14
N ALA A 584 -26.88 -7.24 1.80
CA ALA A 584 -27.82 -8.29 1.46
C ALA A 584 -28.94 -7.76 0.55
N ALA A 585 -29.55 -8.65 -0.23
CA ALA A 585 -30.69 -8.30 -1.07
C ALA A 585 -31.90 -7.79 -0.25
N PRO A 586 -32.83 -7.01 -0.85
CA PRO A 586 -34.03 -6.50 -0.17
C PRO A 586 -34.87 -7.58 0.53
N THR A 587 -34.87 -8.82 0.03
CA THR A 587 -35.63 -9.95 0.59
C THR A 587 -34.89 -10.79 1.62
N ALA A 588 -33.57 -10.61 1.79
CA ALA A 588 -32.76 -11.36 2.75
C ALA A 588 -32.88 -10.79 4.18
N LYS A 589 -32.73 -11.60 5.22
CA LYS A 589 -32.89 -11.15 6.63
C LYS A 589 -31.75 -10.27 7.14
N GLY A 590 -30.53 -10.41 6.64
CA GLY A 590 -29.36 -9.71 7.19
C GLY A 590 -28.75 -10.45 8.39
N ARG A 591 -28.12 -9.70 9.32
CA ARG A 591 -27.48 -10.26 10.52
C ARG A 591 -28.06 -9.66 11.79
N ALA A 592 -28.19 -10.46 12.85
CA ALA A 592 -28.68 -9.99 14.14
C ALA A 592 -27.74 -8.94 14.76
N LEU A 593 -28.31 -7.84 15.26
CA LEU A 593 -27.61 -6.71 15.88
C LEU A 593 -26.77 -7.14 17.07
N VAL A 594 -27.24 -8.09 17.88
CA VAL A 594 -26.49 -8.67 19.02
C VAL A 594 -25.14 -9.28 18.61
N ASN A 595 -24.99 -9.69 17.34
CA ASN A 595 -23.73 -10.23 16.82
C ASN A 595 -22.78 -9.14 16.29
N LEU A 596 -23.29 -7.94 16.04
CA LEU A 596 -22.53 -6.79 15.56
C LEU A 596 -22.22 -5.79 16.69
N LEU A 597 -23.03 -5.79 17.75
CA LEU A 597 -22.96 -4.92 18.91
C LEU A 597 -22.69 -5.76 20.17
N PRO A 598 -21.41 -6.02 20.50
CA PRO A 598 -21.03 -6.73 21.72
C PRO A 598 -21.63 -6.09 22.97
N GLU A 599 -22.01 -6.90 23.95
CA GLU A 599 -22.63 -6.45 25.21
C GLU A 599 -23.97 -5.70 25.08
N LEU A 600 -24.66 -5.81 23.94
CA LEU A 600 -26.06 -5.39 23.82
C LEU A 600 -26.97 -6.24 24.73
N GLY A 601 -26.67 -7.54 24.86
CA GLY A 601 -27.39 -8.45 25.76
C GLY A 601 -28.87 -8.57 25.39
N THR A 602 -29.75 -8.26 26.34
CA THR A 602 -31.21 -8.24 26.15
C THR A 602 -31.75 -6.83 25.86
N ASP A 603 -30.90 -5.81 25.81
CA ASP A 603 -31.34 -4.45 25.48
C ASP A 603 -31.74 -4.36 24.00
N SER A 604 -32.72 -3.49 23.71
CA SER A 604 -33.11 -3.15 22.35
C SER A 604 -32.48 -1.84 21.91
N ILE A 605 -32.39 -1.60 20.59
CA ILE A 605 -31.93 -0.32 20.05
C ILE A 605 -33.09 0.67 20.04
N THR A 606 -32.91 1.79 20.75
CA THR A 606 -33.95 2.82 20.94
C THR A 606 -33.75 4.00 20.03
N ALA A 607 -32.51 4.39 19.70
CA ALA A 607 -32.22 5.42 18.71
C ALA A 607 -31.11 4.97 17.74
N VAL A 608 -31.25 5.36 16.47
CA VAL A 608 -30.22 5.19 15.44
C VAL A 608 -29.99 6.54 14.79
N LEU A 609 -28.74 7.01 14.81
CA LEU A 609 -28.37 8.33 14.32
C LEU A 609 -27.25 8.19 13.28
N PRO A 610 -27.57 8.31 11.98
CA PRO A 610 -26.57 8.58 10.96
C PRO A 610 -25.92 9.94 11.25
N LEU A 611 -24.60 9.97 11.37
CA LEU A 611 -23.87 11.20 11.66
C LEU A 611 -23.50 11.94 10.36
N PRO A 612 -23.31 13.26 10.36
CA PRO A 612 -22.75 13.96 9.21
C PRO A 612 -21.45 13.31 8.75
N GLN A 613 -21.28 13.17 7.43
CA GLN A 613 -20.09 12.55 6.84
C GLN A 613 -18.82 13.37 7.10
N ASP A 614 -18.97 14.70 7.10
CA ASP A 614 -17.93 15.62 7.55
C ASP A 614 -17.85 15.60 9.09
N GLU A 615 -16.74 15.10 9.61
CA GLU A 615 -16.49 15.01 11.06
C GLU A 615 -16.22 16.37 11.70
N GLU A 616 -15.83 17.41 10.95
CA GLU A 616 -15.60 18.75 11.50
C GLU A 616 -16.89 19.34 12.06
N LEU A 617 -18.03 19.03 11.43
CA LEU A 617 -19.36 19.44 11.89
C LEU A 617 -19.75 18.86 13.26
N TRP A 618 -19.02 17.86 13.77
CA TRP A 618 -19.39 17.20 15.03
C TRP A 618 -19.06 18.05 16.26
N GLU A 619 -18.14 19.02 16.15
CA GLU A 619 -17.76 19.87 17.28
C GLU A 619 -18.89 20.85 17.70
N ASP A 620 -19.72 21.25 16.73
CA ASP A 620 -20.83 22.19 16.94
C ASP A 620 -22.17 21.51 17.23
N LEU A 621 -22.21 20.18 17.22
CA LEU A 621 -23.42 19.39 17.45
C LEU A 621 -23.48 18.83 18.87
N HIS A 622 -24.68 18.84 19.46
CA HIS A 622 -24.98 18.21 20.72
C HIS A 622 -25.96 17.04 20.54
N LEU A 623 -25.94 16.10 21.47
CA LEU A 623 -26.92 15.03 21.60
C LEU A 623 -27.84 15.31 22.78
N ALA A 624 -29.15 15.36 22.52
CA ALA A 624 -30.19 15.39 23.53
C ALA A 624 -30.71 13.97 23.77
N PHE A 625 -30.73 13.54 25.03
CA PHE A 625 -31.23 12.25 25.49
C PHE A 625 -32.51 12.48 26.28
N ALA A 626 -33.45 11.54 26.19
CA ALA A 626 -34.64 11.49 27.02
C ALA A 626 -34.90 10.07 27.54
N THR A 627 -35.34 9.96 28.79
CA THR A 627 -35.69 8.68 29.43
C THR A 627 -37.18 8.53 29.64
N ALA A 628 -37.65 7.30 29.84
CA ALA A 628 -39.06 6.98 30.07
C ALA A 628 -39.60 7.68 31.33
N SER A 629 -38.77 7.86 32.36
CA SER A 629 -39.13 8.58 33.60
C SER A 629 -39.21 10.12 33.42
N GLY A 630 -38.88 10.65 32.24
CA GLY A 630 -38.98 12.07 31.92
C GLY A 630 -37.75 12.90 32.25
N ASN A 631 -36.59 12.27 32.47
CA ASN A 631 -35.32 12.98 32.54
C ASN A 631 -34.77 13.27 31.14
N VAL A 632 -34.08 14.39 31.00
CA VAL A 632 -33.38 14.81 29.78
C VAL A 632 -31.93 15.15 30.07
N ARG A 633 -31.08 15.01 29.06
CA ARG A 633 -29.65 15.29 29.18
C ARG A 633 -29.07 15.78 27.85
N ARG A 634 -28.11 16.71 27.89
CA ARG A 634 -27.39 17.21 26.71
C ARG A 634 -25.89 16.92 26.82
N ASN A 635 -25.29 16.35 25.79
CA ASN A 635 -23.85 16.09 25.67
C ASN A 635 -23.30 16.64 24.35
N ARG A 636 -21.99 16.85 24.26
CA ARG A 636 -21.34 17.13 22.98
C ARG A 636 -21.30 15.87 22.13
N LEU A 637 -21.50 15.98 20.82
CA LEU A 637 -21.32 14.85 19.92
C LEU A 637 -19.85 14.40 19.88
N SER A 638 -18.90 15.34 20.04
CA SER A 638 -17.47 15.04 20.13
C SER A 638 -17.09 14.15 21.32
N ASP A 639 -17.88 14.11 22.40
CA ASP A 639 -17.70 13.15 23.51
C ASP A 639 -17.82 11.68 23.05
N PHE A 640 -18.41 11.45 21.88
CA PHE A 640 -18.68 10.14 21.26
C PHE A 640 -17.77 9.87 20.05
N ARG A 641 -16.71 10.65 19.86
CA ARG A 641 -15.77 10.47 18.74
C ARG A 641 -15.00 9.16 18.79
N ASN A 642 -14.76 8.61 19.97
CA ASN A 642 -14.02 7.36 20.17
C ASN A 642 -14.83 6.37 21.01
N ILE A 643 -15.55 5.47 20.35
CA ILE A 643 -16.33 4.40 20.98
C ILE A 643 -15.66 3.05 20.70
N ARG A 644 -15.43 2.26 21.74
CA ARG A 644 -14.90 0.89 21.61
C ARG A 644 -15.98 -0.04 21.05
N ALA A 645 -15.58 -1.17 20.48
CA ALA A 645 -16.53 -2.16 19.96
C ALA A 645 -17.53 -2.67 21.01
N SER A 646 -17.13 -2.75 22.29
CA SER A 646 -18.02 -3.09 23.44
C SER A 646 -19.09 -2.03 23.74
N GLY A 647 -19.11 -0.93 23.01
CA GLY A 647 -19.94 0.23 23.29
C GLY A 647 -19.38 1.12 24.39
N LEU A 648 -20.07 2.23 24.60
CA LEU A 648 -19.75 3.25 25.58
C LEU A 648 -21.02 3.59 26.37
N ILE A 649 -20.93 3.68 27.69
CA ILE A 649 -22.06 4.15 28.50
C ILE A 649 -22.30 5.63 28.18
N ALA A 650 -23.38 5.92 27.45
CA ALA A 650 -23.77 7.28 27.06
C ALA A 650 -24.48 7.98 28.22
N MET A 651 -25.31 7.24 28.94
CA MET A 651 -26.09 7.73 30.07
C MET A 651 -26.30 6.59 31.07
N LYS A 652 -26.04 6.83 32.35
CA LYS A 652 -26.50 5.92 33.41
C LYS A 652 -27.99 6.14 33.64
N LEU A 653 -28.73 5.05 33.78
CA LEU A 653 -30.17 5.06 34.05
C LEU A 653 -30.41 4.59 35.49
N ASP A 654 -31.47 5.11 36.10
CA ASP A 654 -31.96 4.63 37.39
C ASP A 654 -32.61 3.25 37.22
N GLU A 655 -32.71 2.49 38.31
CA GLU A 655 -33.33 1.15 38.28
C GLU A 655 -34.78 1.22 37.79
N GLY A 656 -35.09 0.48 36.72
CA GLY A 656 -36.41 0.48 36.08
C GLY A 656 -36.64 1.61 35.06
N ASP A 657 -35.69 2.53 34.85
CA ASP A 657 -35.75 3.53 33.78
C ASP A 657 -35.14 3.00 32.47
N SER A 658 -35.53 3.59 31.34
CA SER A 658 -35.03 3.22 30.01
C SER A 658 -34.82 4.46 29.13
N LEU A 659 -33.83 4.41 28.25
CA LEU A 659 -33.60 5.46 27.26
C LEU A 659 -34.65 5.36 26.14
N ILE A 660 -35.43 6.41 25.89
CA ILE A 660 -36.50 6.37 24.88
C ILE A 660 -36.10 7.00 23.55
N GLY A 661 -35.14 7.92 23.55
CA GLY A 661 -34.80 8.69 22.36
C GLY A 661 -33.53 9.49 22.53
N VAL A 662 -32.81 9.62 21.41
CA VAL A 662 -31.64 10.47 21.26
C VAL A 662 -31.78 11.21 19.94
N ALA A 663 -31.53 12.51 19.96
CA ALA A 663 -31.57 13.35 18.77
C ALA A 663 -30.39 14.33 18.76
N THR A 664 -29.91 14.67 17.57
CA THR A 664 -28.97 15.77 17.38
C THR A 664 -29.67 17.11 17.62
N CYS A 665 -28.99 18.05 18.26
CA CYS A 665 -29.53 19.37 18.57
C CYS A 665 -28.43 20.42 18.58
N ARG A 666 -28.84 21.68 18.43
CA ARG A 666 -28.03 22.89 18.61
C ARG A 666 -28.59 23.71 19.76
N GLU A 667 -27.77 24.60 20.31
CA GLU A 667 -28.26 25.61 21.24
C GLU A 667 -29.27 26.53 20.54
N GLY A 668 -30.29 26.96 21.26
CA GLY A 668 -31.38 27.78 20.75
C GLY A 668 -32.59 26.99 20.24
N GLN A 669 -32.45 25.71 19.87
CA GLN A 669 -33.58 24.84 19.48
C GLN A 669 -34.42 24.40 20.68
N ASP A 670 -35.60 23.83 20.45
CA ASP A 670 -36.51 23.38 21.51
C ASP A 670 -36.50 21.86 21.68
N VAL A 671 -36.54 21.40 22.93
CA VAL A 671 -36.88 20.01 23.27
C VAL A 671 -38.40 19.90 23.40
N PHE A 672 -38.96 18.94 22.68
CA PHE A 672 -40.35 18.53 22.80
C PHE A 672 -40.42 17.09 23.33
N LEU A 673 -41.13 16.87 24.43
CA LEU A 673 -41.41 15.54 24.98
C LEU A 673 -42.91 15.27 24.95
N ALA A 674 -43.30 14.07 24.52
CA ALA A 674 -44.67 13.58 24.61
C ALA A 674 -44.75 12.33 25.48
N THR A 675 -45.87 12.17 26.19
CA THR A 675 -46.12 11.07 27.11
C THR A 675 -47.25 10.17 26.65
N LYS A 676 -47.28 8.96 27.21
CA LYS A 676 -48.29 7.93 26.99
C LYS A 676 -49.72 8.44 27.27
N ASN A 677 -49.89 9.18 28.37
CA ASN A 677 -51.20 9.74 28.78
C ASN A 677 -51.50 11.10 28.12
N ALA A 678 -50.98 11.30 26.90
CA ALA A 678 -51.22 12.49 26.08
C ALA A 678 -50.88 13.83 26.77
N ARG A 679 -49.81 13.87 27.56
CA ARG A 679 -49.18 15.13 28.01
C ARG A 679 -47.98 15.45 27.14
N CYS A 680 -47.64 16.73 27.04
CA CYS A 680 -46.43 17.17 26.35
C CYS A 680 -45.82 18.40 27.01
N ILE A 681 -44.51 18.59 26.84
CA ILE A 681 -43.82 19.81 27.24
C ILE A 681 -42.87 20.24 26.13
N ARG A 682 -42.77 21.55 25.91
CA ARG A 682 -41.82 22.18 25.00
C ARG A 682 -41.01 23.22 25.78
N PHE A 683 -39.69 23.16 25.70
CA PHE A 683 -38.79 24.14 26.33
C PHE A 683 -37.53 24.35 25.48
N GLN A 684 -36.99 25.56 25.49
CA GLN A 684 -35.80 25.90 24.73
C GLN A 684 -34.54 25.31 25.34
N ILE A 685 -33.58 24.93 24.49
CA ILE A 685 -32.24 24.48 24.84
C ILE A 685 -31.34 25.71 24.98
N THR A 686 -31.02 26.06 26.21
CA THR A 686 -30.00 27.03 26.57
C THR A 686 -29.09 26.42 27.64
N ASP A 687 -27.95 27.04 27.93
CA ASP A 687 -27.10 26.59 29.04
C ASP A 687 -27.79 26.65 30.41
N GLU A 688 -28.76 27.55 30.58
CA GLU A 688 -29.54 27.66 31.82
C GLU A 688 -30.60 26.56 31.94
N THR A 689 -31.33 26.27 30.86
CA THR A 689 -32.40 25.27 30.87
C THR A 689 -31.85 23.85 30.80
N LEU A 690 -30.88 23.58 29.94
CA LEU A 690 -30.32 22.26 29.70
C LEU A 690 -28.81 22.33 29.46
N ARG A 691 -28.01 22.59 30.49
CA ARG A 691 -26.53 22.61 30.39
C ARG A 691 -25.92 21.36 29.74
N VAL A 692 -24.75 21.52 29.14
CA VAL A 692 -23.94 20.40 28.65
C VAL A 692 -23.33 19.62 29.82
N PHE A 693 -23.48 18.30 29.83
CA PHE A 693 -22.93 17.43 30.87
C PHE A 693 -21.61 16.80 30.45
N ALA A 694 -20.49 17.23 31.02
CA ALA A 694 -19.18 16.64 30.74
C ALA A 694 -19.03 15.19 31.28
N GLY A 695 -19.67 14.87 32.41
CA GLY A 695 -19.55 13.56 33.07
C GLY A 695 -20.69 12.59 32.73
N ARG A 696 -20.37 11.32 32.42
CA ARG A 696 -21.32 10.28 31.96
C ARG A 696 -22.11 9.58 33.09
N GLY A 697 -21.82 9.90 34.35
CA GLY A 697 -22.41 9.24 35.52
C GLY A 697 -23.76 9.77 36.00
N SER A 698 -24.33 10.78 35.33
CA SER A 698 -25.58 11.43 35.74
C SER A 698 -26.75 11.05 34.84
N THR A 699 -27.92 10.84 35.44
CA THR A 699 -29.23 10.58 34.81
C THR A 699 -29.88 11.84 34.21
N GLY A 700 -29.19 12.98 34.21
CA GLY A 700 -29.69 14.23 33.64
C GLY A 700 -30.56 15.06 34.59
N VAL A 701 -31.41 15.91 34.02
CA VAL A 701 -32.34 16.78 34.75
C VAL A 701 -33.78 16.46 34.34
N ARG A 702 -34.74 16.76 35.22
CA ARG A 702 -36.17 16.55 34.90
C ARG A 702 -36.58 17.45 33.73
N GLY A 703 -37.02 16.83 32.63
CA GLY A 703 -37.59 17.49 31.45
C GLY A 703 -39.10 17.68 31.57
N ILE A 704 -39.82 16.62 31.99
CA ILE A 704 -41.27 16.65 32.24
C ILE A 704 -41.60 15.94 33.56
N ARG A 705 -42.55 16.47 34.32
CA ARG A 705 -43.11 15.80 35.50
C ARG A 705 -44.28 14.92 35.08
N LEU A 706 -44.16 13.63 35.32
CA LEU A 706 -45.14 12.61 34.94
C LEU A 706 -46.22 12.41 36.02
N GLY A 707 -47.42 12.04 35.59
CA GLY A 707 -48.48 11.54 36.48
C GLY A 707 -48.27 10.06 36.83
N GLU A 708 -49.10 9.52 37.72
CA GLU A 708 -49.06 8.10 38.08
C GLU A 708 -49.34 7.22 36.84
N GLY A 709 -48.46 6.25 36.58
CA GLY A 709 -48.55 5.34 35.44
C GLY A 709 -48.23 5.96 34.06
N ASP A 710 -47.80 7.22 34.01
CA ASP A 710 -47.40 7.88 32.75
C ASP A 710 -45.90 7.67 32.46
N ALA A 711 -45.53 7.74 31.18
CA ALA A 711 -44.14 7.60 30.72
C ALA A 711 -43.90 8.44 29.47
N VAL A 712 -42.68 8.94 29.28
CA VAL A 712 -42.28 9.59 28.03
C VAL A 712 -42.12 8.54 26.93
N ILE A 713 -42.67 8.84 25.75
CA ILE A 713 -42.67 7.94 24.58
C ILE A 713 -41.93 8.53 23.38
N SER A 714 -41.74 9.85 23.34
CA SER A 714 -41.15 10.52 22.18
C SER A 714 -40.35 11.74 22.60
N LEU A 715 -39.22 11.93 21.91
CA LEU A 715 -38.36 13.10 21.95
C LEU A 715 -38.30 13.68 20.53
N CYS A 716 -38.60 14.96 20.40
CA CYS A 716 -38.39 15.70 19.16
C CYS A 716 -37.54 16.95 19.46
N ILE A 717 -36.69 17.32 18.50
CA ILE A 717 -35.98 18.59 18.51
C ILE A 717 -36.64 19.47 17.46
N LEU A 718 -37.17 20.61 17.89
CA LEU A 718 -37.91 21.54 17.06
C LEU A 718 -37.13 22.83 16.90
N ASN A 719 -37.31 23.52 15.79
CA ASN A 719 -36.79 24.86 15.60
C ASN A 719 -37.53 25.83 16.52
N HIS A 720 -36.77 26.70 17.18
CA HIS A 720 -37.31 27.73 18.04
C HIS A 720 -37.65 28.96 17.21
N VAL A 721 -38.85 29.48 17.42
CA VAL A 721 -39.31 30.72 16.81
C VAL A 721 -39.80 31.64 17.91
N ASP A 722 -39.16 32.80 18.01
CA ASP A 722 -39.55 33.83 18.96
C ASP A 722 -40.80 34.54 18.45
N ALA A 723 -41.94 34.21 19.06
CA ALA A 723 -43.25 34.72 18.70
C ALA A 723 -44.13 34.74 19.95
N SER A 724 -44.84 35.85 20.17
CA SER A 724 -45.73 36.04 21.31
C SER A 724 -46.92 35.08 21.28
N VAL A 725 -47.61 34.92 22.42
CA VAL A 725 -48.83 34.08 22.48
C VAL A 725 -49.90 34.61 21.53
N GLU A 726 -50.02 35.93 21.42
CA GLU A 726 -50.98 36.62 20.55
C GLU A 726 -50.62 36.41 19.07
N GLU A 727 -49.34 36.52 18.71
CA GLU A 727 -48.85 36.29 17.34
C GLU A 727 -49.11 34.84 16.89
N ARG A 728 -48.80 33.85 17.75
CA ARG A 728 -49.06 32.43 17.44
C ARG A 728 -50.55 32.16 17.27
N ALA A 729 -51.40 32.75 18.12
CA ALA A 729 -52.85 32.59 18.03
C ALA A 729 -53.43 33.23 16.75
N ALA A 730 -52.91 34.40 16.35
CA ALA A 730 -53.27 35.07 15.10
C ALA A 730 -52.79 34.26 13.87
N TYR A 731 -51.56 33.77 13.87
CA TYR A 731 -51.04 32.87 12.82
C TYR A 731 -51.90 31.61 12.68
N LEU A 732 -52.16 30.89 13.77
CA LEU A 732 -52.98 29.67 13.75
C LEU A 732 -54.39 29.92 13.21
N ARG A 733 -55.01 31.07 13.52
CA ARG A 733 -56.31 31.46 12.94
C ARG A 733 -56.23 31.66 11.43
N MET A 734 -55.26 32.46 10.96
CA MET A 734 -55.05 32.75 9.54
C MET A 734 -54.69 31.47 8.75
N ALA A 735 -53.75 30.67 9.26
CA ALA A 735 -53.33 29.40 8.66
C ALA A 735 -54.49 28.38 8.63
N ASN A 736 -55.29 28.28 9.69
CA ASN A 736 -56.47 27.40 9.67
C ASN A 736 -57.59 27.91 8.75
N ALA A 737 -57.71 29.22 8.53
CA ALA A 737 -58.62 29.77 7.52
C ALA A 737 -58.14 29.45 6.10
N LYS A 738 -56.84 29.65 5.81
CA LYS A 738 -56.20 29.29 4.54
C LYS A 738 -56.36 27.79 4.23
N ARG A 739 -55.99 26.92 5.18
CA ARG A 739 -56.17 25.46 5.05
C ARG A 739 -57.62 25.05 4.89
N ARG A 740 -58.59 25.75 5.51
CA ARG A 740 -60.02 25.46 5.30
C ARG A 740 -60.47 25.84 3.90
N ALA A 741 -60.01 26.98 3.37
CA ALA A 741 -60.30 27.39 2.00
C ALA A 741 -59.68 26.43 0.97
N GLU A 742 -58.44 25.99 1.19
CA GLU A 742 -57.75 25.00 0.34
C GLU A 742 -58.45 23.64 0.38
N ASN A 743 -58.81 23.12 1.56
CA ASN A 743 -59.54 21.86 1.67
C ASN A 743 -60.96 21.94 1.09
N ALA A 744 -61.67 23.07 1.24
CA ALA A 744 -62.98 23.27 0.65
C ALA A 744 -62.95 23.38 -0.89
N ALA A 745 -61.80 23.75 -1.47
CA ALA A 745 -61.59 23.73 -2.92
C ALA A 745 -61.27 22.33 -3.47
N LEU A 746 -61.00 21.34 -2.61
CA LEU A 746 -60.55 19.99 -2.96
C LEU A 746 -61.62 18.89 -2.77
N ASP A 747 -62.75 19.15 -2.10
CA ASP A 747 -63.72 18.12 -1.68
C ASP A 747 -65.17 18.51 -2.06
N ASP A 748 -65.75 17.85 -3.07
CA ASP A 748 -67.13 18.08 -3.57
C ASP A 748 -68.14 17.05 -3.00
N SER A 749 -67.86 16.43 -1.84
CA SER A 749 -68.84 15.55 -1.17
C SER A 749 -68.56 15.31 0.33
N ALA A 750 -69.33 15.95 1.21
CA ALA A 750 -70.20 15.32 2.23
C ALA A 750 -70.40 16.17 3.51
N GLU A 751 -71.68 16.49 3.72
CA GLU A 751 -72.52 16.53 4.94
C GLU A 751 -71.99 16.96 6.32
N ASP A 752 -72.82 17.81 6.95
CA ASP A 752 -72.82 18.30 8.34
C ASP A 752 -72.43 17.25 9.39
N GLU A 753 -71.40 17.55 10.19
CA GLU A 753 -71.36 17.14 11.59
C GLU A 753 -71.16 18.37 12.49
N THR A 754 -72.20 18.64 13.28
CA THR A 754 -72.29 19.65 14.32
C THR A 754 -71.21 19.49 15.40
N VAL A 755 -70.45 20.56 15.69
CA VAL A 755 -69.65 20.67 16.90
C VAL A 755 -70.38 21.55 17.92
N SER A 756 -70.75 20.94 19.03
CA SER A 756 -71.24 21.57 20.26
C SER A 756 -70.17 22.46 20.89
N GLY A 757 -70.61 23.58 21.45
CA GLY A 757 -69.79 24.70 21.88
C GLY A 757 -68.87 24.48 23.08
N ASP A 758 -67.83 25.32 23.11
CA ASP A 758 -67.47 26.20 24.22
C ASP A 758 -66.38 27.15 23.68
N GLU A 759 -66.80 28.29 23.10
CA GLU A 759 -65.87 29.40 22.82
C GLU A 759 -65.82 30.29 24.06
N GLU A 760 -64.80 30.07 24.90
CA GLU A 760 -64.33 31.10 25.83
C GLU A 760 -63.90 32.32 25.00
N THR A 761 -64.61 33.42 25.21
CA THR A 761 -64.37 34.71 24.59
C THR A 761 -63.09 35.31 25.17
N VAL A 762 -62.01 35.30 24.40
CA VAL A 762 -60.83 36.14 24.65
C VAL A 762 -60.92 37.33 23.69
N GLU A 763 -61.13 38.53 24.22
CA GLU A 763 -60.92 39.78 23.47
C GLU A 763 -59.45 39.83 23.01
N ILE A 764 -59.20 39.94 21.70
CA ILE A 764 -57.84 40.06 21.16
C ILE A 764 -57.77 41.21 20.16
N THR A 765 -56.80 42.08 20.39
CA THR A 765 -56.34 43.17 19.52
C THR A 765 -55.08 42.71 18.78
N GLY A 766 -54.98 42.95 17.47
CA GLY A 766 -53.75 42.78 16.69
C GLY A 766 -53.86 41.80 15.52
N ASP A 767 -53.89 42.32 14.29
CA ASP A 767 -53.70 41.54 13.06
C ASP A 767 -52.20 41.38 12.76
N LEU A 768 -51.77 40.17 12.36
CA LEU A 768 -50.39 39.91 11.90
C LEU A 768 -50.14 40.62 10.56
N THR A 769 -48.93 41.15 10.35
CA THR A 769 -48.53 41.62 9.01
C THR A 769 -48.34 40.44 8.06
N GLN A 770 -48.58 40.66 6.76
CA GLN A 770 -48.42 39.62 5.73
C GLN A 770 -46.98 39.04 5.71
N GLU A 771 -45.97 39.90 5.84
CA GLU A 771 -44.55 39.50 5.87
C GLU A 771 -44.24 38.59 7.08
N ARG A 772 -44.77 38.91 8.26
CA ARG A 772 -44.59 38.08 9.47
C ARG A 772 -45.35 36.76 9.38
N PHE A 773 -46.50 36.74 8.69
CA PHE A 773 -47.25 35.51 8.44
C PHE A 773 -46.44 34.55 7.55
N GLU A 774 -45.85 35.06 6.47
CA GLU A 774 -45.01 34.28 5.56
C GLU A 774 -43.73 33.76 6.24
N GLU A 775 -43.10 34.57 7.10
CA GLU A 775 -41.93 34.14 7.88
C GLU A 775 -42.27 32.98 8.84
N LEU A 776 -43.39 33.08 9.56
CA LEU A 776 -43.87 32.00 10.44
C LEU A 776 -44.31 30.77 9.63
N GLU A 777 -44.90 30.96 8.45
CA GLU A 777 -45.31 29.84 7.58
C GLU A 777 -44.09 29.04 7.09
N GLN A 778 -43.01 29.71 6.69
CA GLN A 778 -41.78 29.05 6.25
C GLN A 778 -41.06 28.26 7.35
N GLN A 779 -41.24 28.65 8.61
CA GLN A 779 -40.60 28.01 9.77
C GLN A 779 -41.55 27.06 10.53
N GLU A 780 -42.76 26.85 10.04
CA GLU A 780 -43.75 26.01 10.70
C GLU A 780 -43.36 24.52 10.59
N GLU A 781 -43.10 23.90 11.72
CA GLU A 781 -42.98 22.45 11.81
C GLU A 781 -44.33 21.82 12.18
N ILE A 782 -44.65 20.69 11.56
CA ILE A 782 -45.88 19.93 11.84
C ILE A 782 -45.53 18.64 12.57
N LEU A 783 -46.27 18.33 13.64
CA LEU A 783 -46.12 17.12 14.44
C LEU A 783 -47.31 16.19 14.20
N LEU A 784 -47.02 14.93 13.87
CA LEU A 784 -47.99 13.85 13.85
C LEU A 784 -48.01 13.15 15.21
N THR A 785 -49.19 13.10 15.84
CA THR A 785 -49.44 12.31 17.05
C THR A 785 -50.34 11.12 16.70
N VAL A 786 -49.98 9.93 17.18
CA VAL A 786 -50.70 8.67 16.91
C VAL A 786 -51.01 7.93 18.20
N THR A 787 -52.21 7.35 18.29
CA THR A 787 -52.68 6.53 19.41
C THR A 787 -52.65 5.03 19.12
N ASP A 788 -52.69 4.24 20.18
CA ASP A 788 -52.82 2.77 20.16
C ASP A 788 -54.09 2.29 19.44
N GLY A 789 -55.14 3.09 19.45
CA GLY A 789 -56.43 2.82 18.80
C GLY A 789 -56.47 3.09 17.29
N GLY A 790 -55.36 3.50 16.66
CA GLY A 790 -55.31 3.79 15.22
C GLY A 790 -55.84 5.18 14.83
N PHE A 791 -55.97 6.09 15.80
CA PHE A 791 -56.28 7.50 15.55
C PHE A 791 -55.02 8.35 15.53
N GLY A 792 -55.02 9.39 14.72
CA GLY A 792 -53.92 10.34 14.68
C GLY A 792 -54.32 11.70 14.13
N ARG A 793 -53.42 12.65 14.31
CA ARG A 793 -53.63 14.05 13.97
C ARG A 793 -52.31 14.73 13.70
N ARG A 794 -52.33 15.72 12.80
CA ARG A 794 -51.23 16.66 12.63
C ARG A 794 -51.51 17.94 13.38
N SER A 795 -50.52 18.52 14.05
CA SER A 795 -50.61 19.86 14.64
C SER A 795 -49.39 20.69 14.33
N SER A 796 -49.63 21.99 14.16
CA SER A 796 -48.58 23.00 14.16
C SER A 796 -47.77 22.96 15.45
N ALA A 797 -46.45 23.04 15.33
CA ALA A 797 -45.54 23.22 16.45
C ALA A 797 -45.89 24.49 17.25
N TYR A 798 -46.46 25.52 16.62
CA TYR A 798 -46.87 26.77 17.30
C TYR A 798 -48.05 26.60 18.26
N ASP A 799 -48.85 25.55 18.09
CA ASP A 799 -49.92 25.19 19.03
C ASP A 799 -49.33 24.72 20.38
N TYR A 800 -48.04 24.37 20.42
CA TYR A 800 -47.33 23.97 21.62
C TYR A 800 -46.54 25.15 22.20
N ARG A 801 -47.08 25.77 23.26
CA ARG A 801 -46.40 26.87 23.94
C ARG A 801 -45.04 26.43 24.50
N VAL A 802 -44.04 27.29 24.36
CA VAL A 802 -42.75 27.12 25.04
C VAL A 802 -42.95 27.46 26.52
N SER A 803 -42.45 26.60 27.40
CA SER A 803 -42.58 26.72 28.86
C SER A 803 -41.28 26.32 29.56
N GLY A 804 -41.17 26.51 30.87
CA GLY A 804 -40.03 26.02 31.63
C GLY A 804 -40.02 24.49 31.75
N ARG A 805 -38.83 23.86 31.71
CA ARG A 805 -38.68 22.42 31.91
C ARG A 805 -39.14 21.97 33.30
N GLY A 806 -39.52 20.69 33.43
CA GLY A 806 -39.89 20.05 34.69
C GLY A 806 -41.32 20.30 35.15
N GLY A 807 -42.13 21.03 34.36
CA GLY A 807 -43.57 21.17 34.58
C GLY A 807 -44.36 19.90 34.22
N GLN A 808 -45.66 19.89 34.53
CA GLN A 808 -46.59 18.81 34.15
C GLN A 808 -46.99 18.85 32.65
N GLY A 809 -46.47 19.81 31.89
CA GLY A 809 -46.80 20.00 30.49
C GLY A 809 -48.22 20.54 30.23
N ILE A 810 -48.67 20.40 29.00
CA ILE A 810 -50.03 20.67 28.53
C ILE A 810 -50.60 19.41 27.86
N THR A 811 -51.91 19.38 27.63
CA THR A 811 -52.56 18.27 26.91
C THR A 811 -52.09 18.23 25.46
N ASN A 812 -51.49 17.12 25.05
CA ASN A 812 -51.06 16.81 23.69
C ASN A 812 -52.22 16.28 22.84
N MET A 813 -53.18 15.57 23.42
CA MET A 813 -54.33 15.04 22.69
C MET A 813 -55.44 14.71 23.67
N THR A 814 -56.69 14.88 23.27
CA THR A 814 -57.84 14.42 24.06
C THR A 814 -58.29 13.05 23.56
N PHE A 815 -58.27 12.05 24.43
CA PHE A 815 -58.87 10.75 24.12
C PHE A 815 -60.40 10.90 24.06
N SER A 816 -60.99 10.49 22.95
CA SER A 816 -62.44 10.54 22.80
C SER A 816 -63.08 9.42 23.62
N ALA A 817 -64.04 9.76 24.48
CA ALA A 817 -64.76 8.80 25.34
C ALA A 817 -65.46 7.67 24.56
N ASN A 818 -65.84 7.92 23.29
CA ASN A 818 -66.51 6.96 22.42
C ASN A 818 -65.56 6.16 21.49
N ARG A 819 -64.24 6.28 21.65
CA ARG A 819 -63.24 5.67 20.75
C ARG A 819 -62.24 4.80 21.54
N ARG A 820 -61.62 3.84 20.84
CA ARG A 820 -60.83 2.75 21.45
C ARG A 820 -59.44 3.15 22.00
N GLY A 821 -58.91 4.31 21.62
CA GLY A 821 -57.55 4.73 22.00
C GLY A 821 -57.44 5.20 23.45
N LYS A 822 -56.44 4.68 24.17
CA LYS A 822 -56.15 5.02 25.58
C LYS A 822 -54.78 5.61 25.77
N GLU A 823 -53.88 5.41 24.81
CA GLU A 823 -52.47 5.75 24.94
C GLU A 823 -51.94 6.35 23.65
N VAL A 824 -51.02 7.30 23.76
CA VAL A 824 -50.23 7.79 22.63
C VAL A 824 -49.08 6.81 22.40
N VAL A 825 -48.84 6.45 21.14
CA VAL A 825 -47.78 5.54 20.71
C VAL A 825 -46.56 6.29 20.22
N GLY A 826 -46.77 7.43 19.56
CA GLY A 826 -45.68 8.27 19.11
C GLY A 826 -46.13 9.69 18.76
N THR A 827 -45.21 10.63 18.92
CA THR A 827 -45.28 11.96 18.32
C THR A 827 -43.98 12.23 17.58
N LEU A 828 -44.06 12.57 16.29
CA LEU A 828 -42.90 12.79 15.44
C LEU A 828 -43.10 13.98 14.49
N PRO A 829 -42.04 14.74 14.17
CA PRO A 829 -42.10 15.77 13.15
C PRO A 829 -42.30 15.13 11.79
N THR A 830 -43.13 15.76 10.96
CA THR A 830 -43.42 15.31 9.61
C THR A 830 -42.97 16.32 8.59
N LEU A 831 -42.37 15.85 7.52
CA LEU A 831 -42.06 16.64 6.33
C LEU A 831 -43.16 16.43 5.29
N ASP A 832 -43.43 17.44 4.48
CA ASP A 832 -44.32 17.28 3.34
C ASP A 832 -43.75 16.25 2.35
N GLY A 833 -44.62 15.54 1.62
CA GLY A 833 -44.21 14.45 0.73
C GLY A 833 -43.84 13.13 1.44
N THR A 834 -43.75 13.09 2.78
CA THR A 834 -43.39 11.86 3.50
C THR A 834 -44.57 10.95 3.83
N ASP A 835 -44.30 9.66 3.88
CA ASP A 835 -45.23 8.65 4.37
C ASP A 835 -44.90 8.28 5.83
N VAL A 836 -45.86 7.71 6.54
CA VAL A 836 -45.62 7.09 7.86
C VAL A 836 -46.07 5.64 7.85
N MET A 837 -45.29 4.81 8.54
CA MET A 837 -45.59 3.41 8.76
C MET A 837 -46.09 3.21 10.19
N LEU A 838 -47.26 2.58 10.32
CA LEU A 838 -47.83 2.11 11.57
C LEU A 838 -47.66 0.60 11.68
N VAL A 839 -47.25 0.13 12.86
CA VAL A 839 -47.09 -1.31 13.15
C VAL A 839 -48.02 -1.69 14.29
N THR A 840 -48.78 -2.78 14.13
CA THR A 840 -49.65 -3.33 15.18
C THR A 840 -48.99 -4.48 15.94
N ASP A 841 -49.49 -4.77 17.14
CA ASP A 841 -49.09 -5.91 17.97
C ASP A 841 -49.22 -7.27 17.26
N THR A 842 -50.21 -7.40 16.36
CA THR A 842 -50.38 -8.60 15.51
C THR A 842 -49.43 -8.66 14.31
N GLY A 843 -48.59 -7.63 14.11
CA GLY A 843 -47.63 -7.53 13.02
C GLY A 843 -48.20 -6.99 11.71
N ARG A 844 -49.36 -6.31 11.74
CA ARG A 844 -49.92 -5.65 10.57
C ARG A 844 -49.17 -4.34 10.32
N LEU A 845 -48.81 -4.10 9.05
CA LEU A 845 -48.17 -2.88 8.58
C LEU A 845 -49.17 -2.03 7.81
N ILE A 846 -49.25 -0.76 8.17
CA ILE A 846 -50.13 0.21 7.51
C ILE A 846 -49.28 1.41 7.13
N ARG A 847 -49.09 1.61 5.83
CA ARG A 847 -48.43 2.77 5.26
C ARG A 847 -49.49 3.79 4.86
N LEU A 848 -49.33 5.04 5.28
CA LEU A 848 -50.20 6.14 4.87
C LEU A 848 -49.38 7.40 4.54
N PRO A 849 -49.74 8.14 3.50
CA PRO A 849 -49.23 9.48 3.30
C PRO A 849 -49.61 10.40 4.44
N VAL A 850 -48.63 11.14 4.95
CA VAL A 850 -48.84 12.12 6.03
C VAL A 850 -49.85 13.18 5.60
N SER A 851 -49.87 13.53 4.31
CA SER A 851 -50.81 14.48 3.72
C SER A 851 -52.28 14.11 3.94
N GLN A 852 -52.61 12.81 4.03
CA GLN A 852 -53.98 12.33 4.30
C GLN A 852 -54.43 12.58 5.74
N VAL A 853 -53.50 12.84 6.67
CA VAL A 853 -53.85 13.17 8.05
C VAL A 853 -54.14 14.66 8.14
N ARG A 854 -55.34 15.04 8.57
CA ARG A 854 -55.70 16.46 8.66
C ARG A 854 -54.87 17.19 9.73
N VAL A 855 -54.47 18.43 9.43
CA VAL A 855 -53.92 19.36 10.42
C VAL A 855 -55.06 19.92 11.28
N MET A 856 -54.96 19.76 12.59
CA MET A 856 -55.98 20.11 13.58
C MET A 856 -55.35 20.75 14.82
N SER A 857 -56.19 21.28 15.71
CA SER A 857 -55.77 21.73 17.04
C SER A 857 -55.18 20.57 17.85
N ARG A 858 -54.23 20.89 18.73
CA ARG A 858 -53.57 19.91 19.60
C ARG A 858 -54.53 19.14 20.49
N GLN A 859 -55.62 19.77 20.91
CA GLN A 859 -56.60 19.15 21.81
C GLN A 859 -57.58 18.22 21.07
N ALA A 860 -57.62 18.22 19.74
CA ALA A 860 -58.51 17.37 18.98
C ALA A 860 -58.19 15.88 19.16
N SER A 861 -59.20 15.00 19.09
CA SER A 861 -59.00 13.55 19.14
C SER A 861 -58.44 12.95 17.84
N GLY A 862 -58.31 13.75 16.78
CA GLY A 862 -57.82 13.32 15.47
C GLY A 862 -58.81 12.51 14.64
N VAL A 863 -58.31 12.06 13.49
CA VAL A 863 -59.04 11.26 12.51
C VAL A 863 -58.61 9.80 12.60
N THR A 864 -59.46 8.91 12.10
CA THR A 864 -59.13 7.48 11.99
C THR A 864 -58.06 7.33 10.91
N LEU A 865 -56.84 6.93 11.29
CA LEU A 865 -55.79 6.59 10.31
C LEU A 865 -56.11 5.23 9.67
N PHE A 866 -56.55 4.28 10.50
CA PHE A 866 -56.95 2.96 10.05
C PHE A 866 -57.90 2.28 11.05
N ARG A 867 -58.79 1.41 10.58
CA ARG A 867 -59.71 0.63 11.43
C ARG A 867 -59.05 -0.66 11.93
N LEU A 868 -58.88 -0.78 13.24
CA LEU A 868 -58.33 -1.97 13.92
C LEU A 868 -59.45 -2.91 14.40
N ASN A 869 -59.17 -4.21 14.45
CA ASN A 869 -60.07 -5.21 15.05
C ASN A 869 -59.99 -5.16 16.58
N ASP A 870 -61.05 -5.53 17.33
CA ASP A 870 -61.22 -5.32 18.79
C ASP A 870 -60.07 -5.73 19.74
N THR A 871 -59.13 -6.56 19.29
CA THR A 871 -57.95 -7.00 20.06
C THR A 871 -56.62 -6.42 19.59
N GLU A 872 -56.58 -5.74 18.43
CA GLU A 872 -55.36 -5.24 17.78
C GLU A 872 -55.04 -3.80 18.19
N THR A 873 -53.79 -3.50 18.52
CA THR A 873 -53.34 -2.16 18.91
C THR A 873 -52.11 -1.72 18.12
N VAL A 874 -51.97 -0.41 17.86
CA VAL A 874 -50.74 0.16 17.29
C VAL A 874 -49.67 0.18 18.37
N ILE A 875 -48.47 -0.30 18.04
CA ILE A 875 -47.32 -0.37 18.96
C ILE A 875 -46.15 0.52 18.54
N CYS A 876 -46.08 0.92 17.26
CA CYS A 876 -44.99 1.73 16.74
C CYS A 876 -45.46 2.58 15.55
N VAL A 877 -44.88 3.77 15.41
CA VAL A 877 -45.01 4.64 14.24
C VAL A 877 -43.64 5.22 13.89
N PHE A 878 -43.28 5.24 12.61
CA PHE A 878 -42.05 5.86 12.13
C PHE A 878 -42.22 6.44 10.70
N PRO A 879 -41.48 7.50 10.35
CA PRO A 879 -41.51 8.07 9.01
C PRO A 879 -40.87 7.12 7.99
N VAL A 880 -41.41 7.13 6.78
CA VAL A 880 -40.86 6.49 5.60
C VAL A 880 -40.48 7.62 4.66
N LEU A 881 -39.18 7.75 4.40
CA LEU A 881 -38.67 8.71 3.43
C LEU A 881 -38.89 8.12 2.02
N GLU A 882 -39.69 8.78 1.20
CA GLU A 882 -39.61 8.64 -0.26
C GLU A 882 -38.61 9.66 -0.78
N ASP A 883 -37.82 9.28 -1.78
CA ASP A 883 -36.94 10.22 -2.48
C ASP A 883 -37.78 10.98 -3.51
N ASP A 884 -38.12 12.25 -3.22
CA ASP A 884 -38.69 13.18 -4.20
C ASP A 884 -37.64 13.51 -5.26
N THR A 885 -37.77 12.90 -6.43
CA THR A 885 -37.15 13.37 -7.68
C THR A 885 -38.22 13.37 -8.78
N GLU A 886 -39.15 14.30 -8.70
CA GLU A 886 -39.93 14.74 -9.86
C GLU A 886 -39.11 15.78 -10.62
N GLU A 887 -38.32 15.33 -11.61
CA GLU A 887 -37.95 16.21 -12.73
C GLU A 887 -39.22 16.44 -13.57
N GLY A 888 -39.57 17.72 -13.73
CA GLY A 888 -40.77 18.18 -14.40
C GLY A 888 -40.83 17.75 -15.86
N ASP A 889 -41.90 17.01 -16.19
CA ASP A 889 -42.30 16.74 -17.56
C ASP A 889 -43.13 17.94 -18.02
N THR A 890 -42.54 18.82 -18.83
CA THR A 890 -43.30 19.86 -19.55
C THR A 890 -44.08 19.20 -20.68
N ASP A 891 -45.37 19.07 -20.45
CA ASP A 891 -46.40 18.68 -21.40
C ASP A 891 -46.62 19.82 -22.42
N GLU A 892 -46.06 19.71 -23.64
CA GLU A 892 -46.51 20.49 -24.79
C GLU A 892 -47.63 19.74 -25.51
N GLY A 893 -48.87 20.19 -25.28
CA GLY A 893 -50.06 19.77 -26.00
C GLY A 893 -50.55 20.82 -27.02
N SER A 894 -50.92 20.33 -28.21
CA SER A 894 -51.81 20.92 -29.25
C SER A 894 -51.22 22.02 -30.15
N GLU A 895 -51.44 22.08 -31.46
CA GLU A 895 -52.65 21.86 -32.26
C GLU A 895 -52.36 21.37 -33.69
N ALA A 896 -53.37 20.72 -34.28
CA ALA A 896 -53.43 20.30 -35.67
C ALA A 896 -54.04 21.38 -36.58
N GLY A 897 -53.59 21.46 -37.85
CA GLY A 897 -54.26 22.26 -38.88
C GLY A 897 -53.61 22.17 -40.27
N ALA A 898 -54.30 21.52 -41.22
CA ALA A 898 -53.83 21.07 -42.54
C ALA A 898 -53.83 22.11 -43.69
N LYS A 899 -52.98 21.87 -44.72
CA LYS A 899 -53.24 21.87 -46.21
C LYS A 899 -51.90 21.83 -46.98
N VAL A 900 -51.53 20.89 -47.88
CA VAL A 900 -52.09 20.28 -49.11
C VAL A 900 -51.20 20.62 -50.35
N ILE A 901 -50.62 19.55 -50.92
CA ILE A 901 -50.30 19.22 -52.33
C ILE A 901 -49.12 19.91 -53.06
N GLY A 902 -48.22 19.04 -53.55
CA GLY A 902 -47.34 19.25 -54.70
C GLY A 902 -46.60 17.95 -55.09
N GLU A 903 -47.24 17.05 -55.84
CA GLU A 903 -46.64 15.87 -56.47
C GLU A 903 -46.07 16.19 -57.87
N ALA A 904 -44.87 15.66 -58.15
CA ALA A 904 -44.39 15.08 -59.42
C ALA A 904 -43.04 14.40 -59.09
N GLY A 905 -42.91 13.06 -58.99
CA GLY A 905 -42.82 12.05 -60.06
C GLY A 905 -41.39 12.03 -60.66
N ALA A 906 -40.63 10.94 -60.84
CA ALA A 906 -40.78 9.49 -60.65
C ALA A 906 -39.39 8.82 -60.84
N SER A 907 -39.13 7.65 -60.21
CA SER A 907 -38.45 6.48 -60.83
C SER A 907 -38.35 5.30 -59.83
N GLU A 908 -39.01 4.20 -60.21
CA GLU A 908 -38.97 2.79 -59.75
C GLU A 908 -37.56 2.15 -59.84
N ALA A 909 -37.25 0.91 -59.39
CA ALA A 909 -37.70 -0.05 -58.37
C ALA A 909 -36.78 -1.31 -58.48
N ALA A 910 -36.28 -1.82 -57.34
CA ALA A 910 -35.95 -3.23 -56.96
C ALA A 910 -35.12 -4.17 -57.90
N PRO A 911 -34.77 -5.45 -57.56
CA PRO A 911 -34.84 -6.20 -56.28
C PRO A 911 -33.64 -7.16 -55.94
N GLU A 912 -33.70 -7.71 -54.72
CA GLU A 912 -33.34 -9.04 -54.15
C GLU A 912 -32.34 -10.07 -54.78
N ALA A 913 -31.48 -10.61 -53.88
CA ALA A 913 -31.06 -12.03 -53.66
C ALA A 913 -30.25 -12.79 -54.75
N PRO A 914 -29.51 -13.90 -54.48
CA PRO A 914 -29.69 -14.89 -53.39
C PRO A 914 -28.41 -15.53 -52.76
N ALA A 915 -28.64 -16.57 -51.97
CA ALA A 915 -27.72 -17.35 -51.14
C ALA A 915 -27.22 -18.68 -51.76
N ALA A 916 -26.28 -19.31 -51.03
CA ALA A 916 -25.96 -20.75 -50.89
C ALA A 916 -24.75 -21.36 -51.65
N GLY A 917 -23.96 -22.16 -50.92
CA GLY A 917 -23.03 -23.17 -51.46
C GLY A 917 -21.94 -23.65 -50.48
N ASP A 918 -22.18 -24.81 -49.85
CA ASP A 918 -21.21 -25.71 -49.16
C ASP A 918 -20.00 -26.08 -50.05
N ASP A 919 -18.82 -26.30 -49.47
CA ASP A 919 -18.19 -27.64 -49.32
C ASP A 919 -16.73 -27.59 -48.82
N ALA A 920 -16.30 -28.70 -48.21
CA ALA A 920 -15.12 -28.88 -47.38
C ALA A 920 -13.78 -29.24 -48.10
N ALA A 921 -12.67 -28.74 -47.50
CA ALA A 921 -11.31 -29.33 -47.34
C ALA A 921 -10.42 -29.66 -48.58
N PRO A 922 -9.10 -30.00 -48.46
CA PRO A 922 -8.11 -29.89 -47.36
C PRO A 922 -6.71 -29.32 -47.76
N ASP A 923 -5.79 -29.29 -46.78
CA ASP A 923 -4.31 -29.39 -46.81
C ASP A 923 -3.42 -28.36 -47.55
N ALA A 924 -2.62 -27.61 -46.76
CA ALA A 924 -1.16 -27.45 -46.88
C ALA A 924 -0.56 -26.80 -45.61
#